data_AF-A0A1W6Z001-F1
#
_entry.id   AF-A0A1W6Z001-F1
#
_cell.length_a   1.000
_cell.length_b   1.000
_cell.length_c   1.000
_cell.angle_alpha   90.00
_cell.angle_beta   90.00
_cell.angle_gamma   90.00
#
_symmetry.space_group_name_H-M   'P 1'
#
loop_
_entity.id
_entity.type
_entity.pdbx_description
1 polymer ?
#
loop_
_entity_poly.entity_id
_entity_poly.type
_entity_poly.pdbx_seq_one_letter_code
_entity_poly.pdbx_strand_id
1 'polypeptide(L)'
;MTKKSKKKRPPPSLIAKSNVVAVESAGVPQRWRLAHIQSLARAHIENKAWTDALALAQIPLTAIHEDDRQSAQVWLLRLQILALYPPGVQSRYDLAKEAREELETALKQLAVRVESLHTLPEFDIYIDSLNWSIEDCAQALHRLSRACSEATNIEWLRKLRARALRLLRAQENPGEELTVAEQQALSALANLPLVLSNAYTAAKQSGALDAAGHALVDVLRHELNLIQAGPGNHVSAAEPLLRLQSPSESELVALPVDESEGAVQQRLTPRGWAFIWMLEYTAGEDYADLLEQFPEPFADNACEGLRRVVCALSAAAENIEAHLSLAVQCLMRFADEGTHWFGTYLKILGQGPCQIYVGQPGLRMASVDDLLWRLYEQAPVGFSRRAELQSLYRIFAASIQFSPLEDEAHGDQDMPGLAWLCEQSISFQFAAANVVQGVAGRMRLLLDAMRRTILAGVPPQQNYYAGDFDGEELDEPQARLVLDALGRLAAVRGQMDKATRSIWLQVAGDIFNALSKVSDEVRTQLLPLARAFSDDLLEVGHAFRLAYLEQVVGDPQSALSYYLIDIETAEPLSEVGMNNAKLLWARSSDLEQIQSFLDKLQEQVTRSSRADVVKQLLADAKARLATLNKRDQFERTAVSRWPSLTAPARKLLTVFASIKTYKGLAEVAEYAGMELTWAKRHYDKLVDLGMLLVTDTTFRVNPHIAPLLEREAQHAVIGRIVRAQGTSAVKQVFNSQREFSIYQVLVQLCPNHLVFPNCSLQSIMSYERMKELVSEDDFGYYLRASVDIVVVSSTMYLPMLAIEVDSVWHDTERQQRNDDKKDRLFAAAGIPFIRLRPVGSPSENTIRAQVAQHVDELVRSLRADLPGYEQARGLLEDLSCVRT
;
A
#
# COMPACT_ATOMS: atom_id res chain seq x y z
N MET A 1 -6.76 -15.83 22.35
CA MET A 1 -6.23 -16.92 23.20
C MET A 1 -4.80 -16.52 23.58
N THR A 2 -4.28 -16.46 24.80
CA THR A 2 -4.65 -16.97 26.13
C THR A 2 -4.02 -16.10 27.23
N LYS A 3 -4.87 -15.67 28.17
CA LYS A 3 -4.72 -15.81 29.63
C LYS A 3 -3.40 -15.37 30.30
N LYS A 4 -3.44 -14.18 30.92
CA LYS A 4 -2.89 -14.00 32.27
C LYS A 4 -3.94 -13.42 33.23
N SER A 5 -4.43 -14.36 34.04
CA SER A 5 -5.09 -14.26 35.34
C SER A 5 -5.17 -12.87 36.00
N LYS A 6 -6.33 -12.20 35.86
CA LYS A 6 -6.87 -11.39 36.95
C LYS A 6 -7.64 -12.32 37.88
N LYS A 7 -7.09 -12.51 39.09
CA LYS A 7 -7.79 -13.14 40.21
C LYS A 7 -9.17 -12.48 40.34
N LYS A 8 -10.23 -13.24 40.05
CA LYS A 8 -11.59 -12.94 40.50
C LYS A 8 -11.52 -12.81 42.02
N ARG A 9 -11.72 -11.60 42.55
CA ARG A 9 -12.34 -11.49 43.87
C ARG A 9 -13.74 -12.08 43.72
N PRO A 10 -14.18 -12.96 44.63
CA PRO A 10 -15.56 -13.43 44.59
C PRO A 10 -16.49 -12.22 44.71
N PRO A 11 -17.70 -12.27 44.14
CA PRO A 11 -18.72 -11.28 44.44
C PRO A 11 -18.88 -11.22 45.96
N PRO A 12 -19.16 -10.06 46.57
CA PRO A 12 -19.64 -10.05 47.93
C PRO A 12 -20.92 -10.87 47.92
N SER A 13 -20.82 -12.10 48.42
CA SER A 13 -21.95 -12.93 48.78
C SER A 13 -22.65 -12.24 49.94
N LEU A 14 -23.52 -11.29 49.63
CA LEU A 14 -24.59 -10.91 50.55
C LEU A 14 -25.67 -11.98 50.41
N ILE A 15 -25.34 -13.15 50.96
CA ILE A 15 -26.33 -14.09 51.48
C ILE A 15 -27.17 -13.22 52.41
N ALA A 16 -28.44 -13.05 52.04
CA ALA A 16 -29.47 -12.52 52.92
C ALA A 16 -29.45 -13.35 54.20
N LYS A 17 -28.77 -12.84 55.24
CA LYS A 17 -29.11 -13.20 56.60
C LYS A 17 -30.45 -12.54 56.85
N SER A 18 -31.50 -13.32 56.64
CA SER A 18 -32.81 -13.12 57.23
C SER A 18 -32.63 -13.03 58.74
N ASN A 19 -32.35 -11.84 59.26
CA ASN A 19 -32.69 -11.53 60.64
C ASN A 19 -34.19 -11.33 60.66
N VAL A 20 -34.89 -12.47 60.71
CA VAL A 20 -36.25 -12.55 61.22
C VAL A 20 -36.18 -12.00 62.63
N VAL A 21 -36.62 -10.75 62.81
CA VAL A 21 -37.05 -10.28 64.12
C VAL A 21 -38.23 -11.17 64.48
N ALA A 22 -37.97 -12.12 65.38
CA ALA A 22 -39.02 -12.87 66.03
C ALA A 22 -39.95 -11.88 66.72
N VAL A 23 -41.17 -11.76 66.20
CA VAL A 23 -42.28 -11.15 66.93
C VAL A 23 -43.05 -12.30 67.55
N GLU A 24 -42.89 -12.44 68.85
CA GLU A 24 -43.70 -13.31 69.70
C GLU A 24 -45.19 -12.99 69.51
N SER A 25 -46.00 -14.04 69.45
CA SER A 25 -47.45 -13.95 69.34
C SER A 25 -48.09 -13.55 70.67
N ALA A 26 -48.58 -12.32 70.78
CA ALA A 26 -49.72 -11.96 71.64
C ALA A 26 -50.24 -10.54 71.30
N GLY A 27 -51.54 -10.43 70.99
CA GLY A 27 -52.24 -9.14 70.89
C GLY A 27 -52.30 -8.54 69.48
N VAL A 28 -53.38 -7.81 69.22
CA VAL A 28 -53.70 -7.02 68.00
C VAL A 28 -52.43 -6.49 67.32
N PRO A 29 -52.26 -6.61 65.98
CA PRO A 29 -51.02 -6.17 65.34
C PRO A 29 -50.78 -4.70 65.70
N GLN A 30 -49.69 -4.43 66.42
CA GLN A 30 -49.33 -3.09 66.86
C GLN A 30 -48.95 -2.30 65.61
N ARG A 31 -49.94 -1.65 65.03
CA ARG A 31 -49.78 -0.84 63.82
C ARG A 31 -48.83 0.31 64.14
N TRP A 32 -47.91 0.59 63.23
CA TRP A 32 -46.93 1.66 63.39
C TRP A 32 -47.62 3.01 63.45
N ARG A 33 -47.26 3.85 64.43
CA ARG A 33 -47.59 5.28 64.42
C ARG A 33 -46.63 6.00 63.48
N LEU A 34 -47.11 6.93 62.68
CA LEU A 34 -46.27 7.68 61.73
C LEU A 34 -45.15 8.45 62.43
N ALA A 35 -45.42 9.03 63.60
CA ALA A 35 -44.41 9.72 64.41
C ALA A 35 -43.21 8.83 64.79
N HIS A 36 -43.46 7.53 65.01
CA HIS A 36 -42.40 6.57 65.32
C HIS A 36 -41.55 6.27 64.09
N ILE A 37 -42.17 6.04 62.93
CA ILE A 37 -41.46 5.84 61.65
C ILE A 37 -40.64 7.08 61.29
N GLN A 38 -41.19 8.29 61.49
CA GLN A 38 -40.51 9.57 61.26
C GLN A 38 -39.24 9.71 62.12
N SER A 39 -39.30 9.31 63.39
CA SER A 39 -38.15 9.34 64.29
C SER A 39 -37.04 8.38 63.83
N LEU A 40 -37.40 7.16 63.42
CA LEU A 40 -36.44 6.18 62.92
C LEU A 40 -35.81 6.63 61.61
N ALA A 41 -36.63 7.10 60.65
CA ALA A 41 -36.13 7.61 59.37
C ALA A 41 -35.16 8.76 59.55
N ARG A 42 -35.41 9.69 60.49
CA ARG A 42 -34.47 10.77 60.81
C ARG A 42 -33.11 10.24 61.24
N ALA A 43 -33.09 9.26 62.15
CA ALA A 43 -31.86 8.62 62.59
C ALA A 43 -31.12 7.92 61.44
N HIS A 44 -31.82 7.27 60.52
CA HIS A 44 -31.20 6.65 59.34
C HIS A 44 -30.63 7.68 58.37
N ILE A 45 -31.35 8.78 58.10
CA ILE A 45 -30.89 9.87 57.23
C ILE A 45 -29.64 10.55 57.81
N GLU A 46 -29.63 10.87 59.11
CA GLU A 46 -28.48 11.47 59.81
C GLU A 46 -27.23 10.58 59.73
N ASN A 47 -27.42 9.26 59.78
CA ASN A 47 -26.34 8.27 59.67
C ASN A 47 -26.02 7.87 58.21
N LYS A 48 -26.65 8.49 57.21
CA LYS A 48 -26.53 8.12 55.78
C LYS A 48 -26.85 6.64 55.49
N ALA A 49 -27.69 6.02 56.31
CA ALA A 49 -28.14 4.64 56.19
C ALA A 49 -29.33 4.54 55.21
N TRP A 50 -29.07 4.82 53.92
CA TRP A 50 -30.12 4.97 52.90
C TRP A 50 -30.91 3.69 52.63
N THR A 51 -30.28 2.52 52.73
CA THR A 51 -30.95 1.23 52.59
C THR A 51 -31.99 0.99 53.69
N ASP A 52 -31.68 1.39 54.93
CA ASP A 52 -32.61 1.27 56.06
C ASP A 52 -33.74 2.31 55.95
N ALA A 53 -33.42 3.52 55.50
CA ALA A 53 -34.43 4.54 55.19
C ALA A 53 -35.40 4.09 54.08
N LEU A 54 -34.89 3.42 53.04
CA LEU A 54 -35.69 2.85 51.95
C LEU A 54 -36.60 1.72 52.46
N ALA A 55 -36.08 0.84 53.32
CA ALA A 55 -36.87 -0.24 53.93
C ALA A 55 -38.04 0.31 54.77
N LEU A 56 -37.83 1.42 55.49
CA LEU A 56 -38.92 2.11 56.20
C LEU A 56 -39.95 2.74 55.25
N ALA A 57 -39.50 3.28 54.12
CA ALA A 57 -40.38 3.88 53.12
C ALA A 57 -41.30 2.86 52.43
N GLN A 58 -40.85 1.60 52.34
CA GLN A 58 -41.58 0.49 51.73
C GLN A 58 -42.58 -0.22 52.67
N ILE A 59 -42.74 0.26 53.92
CA ILE A 59 -43.74 -0.28 54.85
C ILE A 59 -45.15 -0.10 54.24
N PRO A 60 -45.94 -1.18 54.09
CA PRO A 60 -47.27 -1.08 53.51
C PRO A 60 -48.19 -0.25 54.40
N LEU A 61 -49.04 0.60 53.79
CA LEU A 61 -49.98 1.46 54.53
C LEU A 61 -50.93 0.68 55.47
N THR A 62 -51.19 -0.60 55.18
CA THR A 62 -51.99 -1.50 56.02
C THR A 62 -51.33 -1.78 57.38
N ALA A 63 -50.00 -1.68 57.47
CA ALA A 63 -49.23 -1.81 58.70
C ALA A 63 -49.18 -0.51 59.53
N ILE A 64 -49.69 0.61 59.00
CA ILE A 64 -49.76 1.91 59.67
C ILE A 64 -51.13 2.10 60.30
N HIS A 65 -51.15 2.74 61.47
CA HIS A 65 -52.37 3.04 62.22
C HIS A 65 -53.36 3.87 61.39
N GLU A 66 -54.65 3.57 61.48
CA GLU A 66 -55.70 4.14 60.60
C GLU A 66 -55.69 5.66 60.57
N ASP A 67 -55.62 6.31 61.75
CA ASP A 67 -55.55 7.77 61.89
C ASP A 67 -54.36 8.42 61.17
N ASP A 68 -53.27 7.69 60.99
CA ASP A 68 -52.03 8.21 60.40
C ASP A 68 -51.90 7.88 58.90
N ARG A 69 -52.74 6.97 58.36
CA ARG A 69 -52.56 6.43 56.99
C ARG A 69 -52.56 7.50 55.91
N GLN A 70 -53.46 8.47 56.00
CA GLN A 70 -53.57 9.54 55.00
C GLN A 70 -52.31 10.42 55.00
N SER A 71 -51.85 10.83 56.19
CA SER A 71 -50.62 11.60 56.36
C SER A 71 -49.36 10.81 55.99
N ALA A 72 -49.37 9.49 56.21
CA ALA A 72 -48.25 8.61 55.90
C ALA A 72 -48.05 8.41 54.38
N GLN A 73 -49.12 8.44 53.57
CA GLN A 73 -49.04 8.22 52.12
C GLN A 73 -48.03 9.14 51.42
N VAL A 74 -48.17 10.45 51.62
CA VAL A 74 -47.28 11.44 50.99
C VAL A 74 -45.90 11.39 51.65
N TRP A 75 -45.84 11.26 52.97
CA TRP A 75 -44.58 11.27 53.69
C TRP A 75 -43.67 10.09 53.36
N LEU A 76 -44.22 8.87 53.23
CA LEU A 76 -43.45 7.68 52.85
C LEU A 76 -42.92 7.77 51.42
N LEU A 77 -43.71 8.27 50.48
CA LEU A 77 -43.25 8.49 49.10
C LEU A 77 -42.06 9.45 49.05
N ARG A 78 -42.10 10.53 49.84
CA ARG A 78 -40.99 11.48 49.96
C ARG A 78 -39.74 10.85 50.59
N LEU A 79 -39.92 10.03 51.63
CA LEU A 79 -38.81 9.26 52.20
C LEU A 79 -38.23 8.27 51.19
N GLN A 80 -39.06 7.61 50.39
CA GLN A 80 -38.65 6.68 49.35
C GLN A 80 -37.79 7.39 48.30
N ILE A 81 -38.25 8.55 47.80
CA ILE A 81 -37.52 9.38 46.84
C ILE A 81 -36.17 9.82 47.42
N LEU A 82 -36.15 10.31 48.66
CA LEU A 82 -34.92 10.74 49.32
C LEU A 82 -33.93 9.60 49.54
N ALA A 83 -34.41 8.39 49.84
CA ALA A 83 -33.56 7.22 50.05
C ALA A 83 -33.02 6.62 48.73
N LEU A 84 -33.80 6.69 47.65
CA LEU A 84 -33.37 6.28 46.31
C LEU A 84 -32.45 7.31 45.65
N TYR A 85 -32.67 8.60 45.92
CA TYR A 85 -31.90 9.72 45.37
C TYR A 85 -31.34 10.62 46.47
N PRO A 86 -30.38 10.12 47.27
CA PRO A 86 -29.83 10.87 48.39
C PRO A 86 -28.92 12.03 47.94
N PRO A 87 -28.69 13.03 48.82
CA PRO A 87 -27.76 14.13 48.53
C PRO A 87 -26.36 13.61 48.19
N GLY A 88 -25.87 13.95 47.00
CA GLY A 88 -24.56 13.53 46.48
C GLY A 88 -24.63 12.62 45.25
N VAL A 89 -25.81 12.09 44.89
CA VAL A 89 -26.03 11.50 43.55
C VAL A 89 -26.08 12.64 42.53
N GLN A 90 -25.21 12.59 41.53
CA GLN A 90 -25.10 13.65 40.52
C GLN A 90 -26.18 13.51 39.44
N SER A 91 -26.50 12.27 39.05
CA SER A 91 -27.48 11.97 38.01
C SER A 91 -28.33 10.75 38.35
N ARG A 92 -29.61 10.75 37.97
CA ARG A 92 -30.47 9.55 38.05
C ARG A 92 -29.96 8.38 37.21
N TYR A 93 -29.11 8.65 36.22
CA TYR A 93 -28.48 7.63 35.40
C TYR A 93 -27.32 6.91 36.11
N ASP A 94 -26.87 7.44 37.25
CA ASP A 94 -25.91 6.78 38.13
C ASP A 94 -26.56 5.67 38.97
N LEU A 95 -27.90 5.64 39.03
CA LEU A 95 -28.67 4.62 39.73
C LEU A 95 -28.75 3.32 38.91
N ALA A 96 -28.80 2.19 39.61
CA ALA A 96 -29.18 0.92 39.01
C ALA A 96 -30.58 1.02 38.36
N LYS A 97 -30.80 0.28 37.28
CA LYS A 97 -32.04 0.35 36.47
C LYS A 97 -33.29 0.17 37.34
N GLU A 98 -33.27 -0.79 38.25
CA GLU A 98 -34.39 -1.13 39.14
C GLU A 98 -34.67 0.01 40.13
N ALA A 99 -33.63 0.62 40.71
CA ALA A 99 -33.77 1.76 41.61
C ALA A 99 -34.29 3.02 40.90
N ARG A 100 -33.89 3.21 39.63
CA ARG A 100 -34.39 4.29 38.79
C ARG A 100 -35.87 4.12 38.45
N GLU A 101 -36.31 2.92 38.09
CA GLU A 101 -37.72 2.60 37.83
C GLU A 101 -38.59 2.78 39.08
N GLU A 102 -38.07 2.38 40.25
CA GLU A 102 -38.72 2.59 41.54
C GLU A 102 -38.85 4.09 41.88
N LEU A 103 -37.79 4.87 41.64
CA LEU A 103 -37.78 6.32 41.85
C LEU A 103 -38.82 7.02 40.95
N GLU A 104 -38.84 6.70 39.66
CA GLU A 104 -39.80 7.27 38.70
C GLU A 104 -41.25 6.93 39.07
N THR A 105 -41.48 5.72 39.57
CA THR A 105 -42.80 5.29 40.07
C THR A 105 -43.21 6.10 41.30
N ALA A 106 -42.31 6.27 42.28
CA ALA A 106 -42.57 7.05 43.48
C ALA A 106 -42.86 8.53 43.16
N LEU A 107 -42.10 9.13 42.24
CA LEU A 107 -42.29 10.50 41.77
C LEU A 107 -43.66 10.69 41.08
N LYS A 108 -44.05 9.78 40.18
CA LYS A 108 -45.37 9.81 39.53
C LYS A 108 -46.50 9.68 40.56
N GLN A 109 -46.37 8.77 41.52
CA GLN A 109 -47.36 8.60 42.58
C GLN A 109 -47.48 9.81 43.50
N LEU A 110 -46.37 10.51 43.77
CA LEU A 110 -46.34 11.75 44.53
C LEU A 110 -47.03 12.88 43.76
N ALA A 111 -46.73 13.03 42.47
CA ALA A 111 -47.31 14.07 41.60
C ALA A 111 -48.84 13.96 41.42
N VAL A 112 -49.39 12.74 41.48
CA VAL A 112 -50.84 12.50 41.48
C VAL A 112 -51.50 12.93 42.80
N ARG A 113 -50.79 12.80 43.92
CA ARG A 113 -51.32 13.03 45.27
C ARG A 113 -51.13 14.45 45.78
N VAL A 114 -50.14 15.18 45.27
CA VAL A 114 -49.83 16.54 45.68
C VAL A 114 -50.11 17.47 44.50
N GLU A 115 -51.20 18.22 44.60
CA GLU A 115 -51.61 19.14 43.53
C GLU A 115 -50.56 20.25 43.31
N SER A 116 -50.12 20.91 44.39
CA SER A 116 -49.07 21.94 44.41
C SER A 116 -47.68 21.32 44.62
N LEU A 117 -47.32 20.33 43.80
CA LEU A 117 -46.03 19.63 43.92
C LEU A 117 -44.83 20.58 43.90
N HIS A 118 -44.91 21.70 43.17
CA HIS A 118 -43.86 22.71 43.06
C HIS A 118 -43.48 23.38 44.40
N THR A 119 -44.30 23.23 45.45
CA THR A 119 -43.95 23.68 46.81
C THR A 119 -43.00 22.73 47.55
N LEU A 120 -42.72 21.56 46.96
CA LEU A 120 -41.88 20.51 47.52
C LEU A 120 -40.53 20.42 46.79
N PRO A 121 -39.42 20.07 47.49
CA PRO A 121 -38.09 19.95 46.89
C PRO A 121 -38.00 18.82 45.84
N GLU A 122 -38.91 17.84 45.88
CA GLU A 122 -38.97 16.74 44.91
C GLU A 122 -39.48 17.18 43.52
N PHE A 123 -39.98 18.42 43.37
CA PHE A 123 -40.52 18.92 42.11
C PHE A 123 -39.50 18.94 40.99
N ASP A 124 -38.28 19.44 41.24
CA ASP A 124 -37.23 19.49 40.23
C ASP A 124 -36.85 18.09 39.76
N ILE A 125 -36.72 17.14 40.70
CA ILE A 125 -36.45 15.73 40.41
C ILE A 125 -37.57 15.13 39.55
N TYR A 126 -38.83 15.44 39.86
CA TYR A 126 -39.97 14.99 39.07
C TYR A 126 -39.93 15.54 37.65
N ILE A 127 -39.74 16.86 37.47
CA ILE A 127 -39.66 17.47 36.14
C ILE A 127 -38.49 16.91 35.32
N ASP A 128 -37.36 16.64 35.97
CA ASP A 128 -36.16 16.09 35.32
C ASP A 128 -36.31 14.58 35.04
N SER A 129 -37.24 13.90 35.73
CA SER A 129 -37.59 12.51 35.47
C SER A 129 -38.43 12.31 34.21
N LEU A 130 -39.20 13.33 33.80
CA LEU A 130 -40.05 13.30 32.61
C LEU A 130 -39.19 13.28 31.33
N ASN A 131 -39.48 12.36 30.41
CA ASN A 131 -38.74 12.24 29.16
C ASN A 131 -39.10 13.39 28.20
N TRP A 132 -38.53 13.37 27.00
CA TRP A 132 -38.76 14.38 25.96
C TRP A 132 -39.83 13.97 24.93
N SER A 133 -40.70 13.00 25.28
CA SER A 133 -41.90 12.67 24.49
C SER A 133 -42.90 13.83 24.53
N ILE A 134 -43.83 13.86 23.58
CA ILE A 134 -44.86 14.91 23.51
C ILE A 134 -45.73 14.90 24.76
N GLU A 135 -46.14 13.73 25.25
CA GLU A 135 -46.95 13.58 26.46
C GLU A 135 -46.21 14.08 27.72
N ASP A 136 -44.97 13.64 27.91
CA ASP A 136 -44.15 14.06 29.06
C ASP A 136 -43.85 15.57 29.00
N CYS A 137 -43.61 16.12 27.81
CA CYS A 137 -43.42 17.58 27.63
C CYS A 137 -44.71 18.36 27.93
N ALA A 138 -45.88 17.87 27.50
CA ALA A 138 -47.17 18.49 27.81
C ALA A 138 -47.46 18.45 29.31
N GLN A 139 -47.18 17.34 29.97
CA GLN A 139 -47.31 17.19 31.42
C GLN A 139 -46.37 18.16 32.17
N ALA A 140 -45.10 18.23 31.75
CA ALA A 140 -44.13 19.16 32.31
C ALA A 140 -44.58 20.61 32.12
N LEU A 141 -45.04 20.97 30.91
CA LEU A 141 -45.55 22.30 30.58
C LEU A 141 -46.68 22.73 31.52
N HIS A 142 -47.68 21.87 31.74
CA HIS A 142 -48.80 22.17 32.62
C HIS A 142 -48.33 22.44 34.06
N ARG A 143 -47.45 21.58 34.59
CA ARG A 143 -46.94 21.70 35.97
C ARG A 143 -46.03 22.93 36.14
N LEU A 144 -45.14 23.17 35.20
CA LEU A 144 -44.23 24.32 35.20
C LEU A 144 -44.97 25.63 34.97
N SER A 145 -46.01 25.66 34.13
CA SER A 145 -46.82 26.86 33.91
C SER A 145 -47.49 27.33 35.19
N ARG A 146 -48.05 26.40 35.97
CA ARG A 146 -48.61 26.72 37.29
C ARG A 146 -47.53 27.17 38.26
N ALA A 147 -46.44 26.43 38.36
CA ALA A 147 -45.32 26.75 39.24
C ALA A 147 -44.77 28.18 38.97
N CYS A 148 -44.57 28.53 37.70
CA CYS A 148 -44.06 29.86 37.31
C CYS A 148 -45.07 30.99 37.51
N SER A 149 -46.37 30.69 37.60
CA SER A 149 -47.39 31.68 37.93
C SER A 149 -47.48 31.98 39.43
N GLU A 150 -47.11 31.00 40.27
CA GLU A 150 -47.20 31.09 41.73
C GLU A 150 -45.87 31.51 42.38
N ALA A 151 -44.73 31.19 41.76
CA ALA A 151 -43.40 31.54 42.25
C ALA A 151 -42.43 31.90 41.10
N THR A 152 -41.55 32.88 41.36
CA THR A 152 -40.51 33.24 40.41
C THR A 152 -39.28 32.37 40.62
N ASN A 153 -38.99 31.51 39.63
CA ASN A 153 -37.79 30.69 39.59
C ASN A 153 -37.27 30.68 38.14
N ILE A 154 -36.07 31.22 37.93
CA ILE A 154 -35.46 31.34 36.61
C ILE A 154 -35.25 29.97 35.95
N GLU A 155 -34.86 28.95 36.72
CA GLU A 155 -34.62 27.62 36.17
C GLU A 155 -35.93 26.97 35.72
N TRP A 156 -37.03 27.19 36.45
CA TRP A 156 -38.34 26.74 36.02
C TRP A 156 -38.82 27.45 34.75
N LEU A 157 -38.52 28.73 34.58
CA LEU A 157 -38.81 29.46 33.33
C LEU A 157 -38.03 28.89 32.14
N ARG A 158 -36.76 28.51 32.33
CA ARG A 158 -35.95 27.85 31.30
C ARG A 158 -36.49 26.47 30.95
N LYS A 159 -36.81 25.65 31.96
CA LYS A 159 -37.43 24.33 31.76
C LYS A 159 -38.78 24.47 31.05
N LEU A 160 -39.61 25.44 31.45
CA LEU A 160 -40.91 25.72 30.81
C LEU A 160 -40.74 26.08 29.33
N ARG A 161 -39.82 27.01 29.05
CA ARG A 161 -39.44 27.41 27.70
C ARG A 161 -38.99 26.21 26.87
N ALA A 162 -38.07 25.39 27.38
CA ALA A 162 -37.53 24.25 26.64
C ALA A 162 -38.61 23.24 26.25
N ARG A 163 -39.53 22.93 27.17
CA ARG A 163 -40.69 22.06 26.90
C ARG A 163 -41.65 22.70 25.89
N ALA A 164 -41.94 23.99 26.02
CA ALA A 164 -42.80 24.71 25.07
C ALA A 164 -42.21 24.74 23.65
N LEU A 165 -40.91 25.00 23.51
CA LEU A 165 -40.23 25.02 22.20
C LEU A 165 -40.22 23.65 21.53
N ARG A 166 -40.04 22.56 22.28
CA ARG A 166 -40.15 21.19 21.75
C ARG A 166 -41.55 20.90 21.20
N LEU A 167 -42.59 21.36 21.91
CA LEU A 167 -43.99 21.19 21.49
C LEU A 167 -44.33 22.08 20.30
N LEU A 168 -43.85 23.33 20.25
CA LEU A 168 -44.02 24.23 19.10
C LEU A 168 -43.41 23.63 17.83
N ARG A 169 -42.18 23.11 17.90
CA ARG A 169 -41.56 22.42 16.75
C ARG A 169 -42.39 21.23 16.27
N ALA A 170 -42.97 20.46 17.20
CA ALA A 170 -43.82 19.32 16.84
C ALA A 170 -45.14 19.76 16.17
N GLN A 171 -45.63 20.97 16.44
CA GLN A 171 -46.79 21.56 15.76
C GLN A 171 -46.43 22.10 14.37
N GLU A 172 -45.27 22.74 14.21
CA GLU A 172 -44.82 23.38 12.97
C GLU A 172 -44.30 22.37 11.93
N ASN A 173 -43.61 21.33 12.37
CA ASN A 173 -43.02 20.32 11.49
C ASN A 173 -43.17 18.92 12.13
N PRO A 174 -44.29 18.21 11.89
CA PRO A 174 -44.48 16.83 12.33
C PRO A 174 -43.61 15.90 11.46
N GLY A 175 -42.30 16.04 11.55
CA GLY A 175 -41.33 15.30 10.72
C GLY A 175 -41.19 13.82 11.09
N GLU A 176 -41.61 13.42 12.29
CA GLU A 176 -41.80 12.01 12.68
C GLU A 176 -43.26 11.62 12.46
N GLU A 177 -43.54 10.35 12.09
CA GLU A 177 -44.90 9.81 12.08
C GLU A 177 -45.48 9.85 13.52
N LEU A 178 -46.06 10.99 13.89
CA LEU A 178 -46.69 11.17 15.20
C LEU A 178 -47.81 10.15 15.37
N THR A 179 -47.83 9.46 16.50
CA THR A 179 -48.93 8.56 16.81
C THR A 179 -50.24 9.35 16.95
N VAL A 180 -51.39 8.68 16.74
CA VAL A 180 -52.71 9.30 16.90
C VAL A 180 -52.88 9.92 18.31
N ALA A 181 -52.31 9.27 19.33
CA ALA A 181 -52.33 9.77 20.70
C ALA A 181 -51.53 11.07 20.86
N GLU A 182 -50.37 11.19 20.20
CA GLU A 182 -49.55 12.40 20.23
C GLU A 182 -50.18 13.56 19.45
N GLN A 183 -50.83 13.29 18.32
CA GLN A 183 -51.59 14.31 17.59
C GLN A 183 -52.77 14.84 18.42
N GLN A 184 -53.48 13.95 19.13
CA GLN A 184 -54.53 14.34 20.07
C GLN A 184 -53.96 15.14 21.24
N ALA A 185 -52.81 14.74 21.79
CA ALA A 185 -52.14 15.49 22.86
C ALA A 185 -51.73 16.89 22.40
N LEU A 186 -51.14 17.03 21.20
CA LEU A 186 -50.73 18.33 20.64
C LEU A 186 -51.91 19.27 20.36
N SER A 187 -53.02 18.73 19.84
CA SER A 187 -54.23 19.53 19.55
C SER A 187 -54.97 19.96 20.81
N ALA A 188 -54.80 19.24 21.93
CA ALA A 188 -55.36 19.60 23.23
C ALA A 188 -54.51 20.62 24.02
N LEU A 189 -53.34 21.02 23.51
CA LEU A 189 -52.47 21.98 24.19
C LEU A 189 -53.07 23.39 24.24
N ALA A 190 -52.82 24.08 25.35
CA ALA A 190 -53.07 25.51 25.44
C ALA A 190 -52.19 26.27 24.44
N ASN A 191 -52.58 27.51 24.11
CA ASN A 191 -51.77 28.40 23.27
C ASN A 191 -50.38 28.61 23.93
N LEU A 192 -49.37 27.94 23.38
CA LEU A 192 -48.03 27.85 23.97
C LEU A 192 -47.38 29.24 24.10
N PRO A 193 -47.45 30.13 23.09
CA PRO A 193 -46.97 31.50 23.25
C PRO A 193 -47.65 32.26 24.39
N LEU A 194 -48.96 32.10 24.57
CA LEU A 194 -49.68 32.74 25.67
C LEU A 194 -49.23 32.22 27.03
N VAL A 195 -49.00 30.90 27.16
CA VAL A 195 -48.48 30.29 28.39
C VAL A 195 -47.13 30.89 28.77
N LEU A 196 -46.20 31.00 27.81
CA LEU A 196 -44.89 31.61 28.03
C LEU A 196 -45.01 33.09 28.38
N SER A 197 -45.81 33.85 27.64
CA SER A 197 -46.03 35.29 27.89
C SER A 197 -46.55 35.55 29.30
N ASN A 198 -47.51 34.74 29.77
CA ASN A 198 -48.06 34.84 31.12
C ASN A 198 -46.99 34.54 32.19
N ALA A 199 -46.19 33.48 32.00
CA ALA A 199 -45.11 33.13 32.93
C ALA A 199 -44.04 34.23 33.01
N TYR A 200 -43.63 34.79 31.87
CA TYR A 200 -42.66 35.88 31.81
C TYR A 200 -43.19 37.17 32.44
N THR A 201 -44.48 37.46 32.25
CA THR A 201 -45.14 38.62 32.86
C THR A 201 -45.24 38.46 34.38
N ALA A 202 -45.65 37.28 34.86
CA ALA A 202 -45.71 36.97 36.29
C ALA A 202 -44.34 37.10 36.97
N ALA A 203 -43.29 36.55 36.34
CA ALA A 203 -41.93 36.69 36.82
C ALA A 203 -41.46 38.14 36.90
N LYS A 204 -41.82 38.99 35.92
CA LYS A 204 -41.45 40.41 35.93
C LYS A 204 -42.22 41.22 36.98
N GLN A 205 -43.45 40.82 37.31
CA GLN A 205 -44.31 41.51 38.28
C GLN A 205 -44.04 41.12 39.73
N SER A 206 -43.41 39.98 40.00
CA SER A 206 -43.17 39.49 41.37
C SER A 206 -42.17 40.33 42.16
N GLY A 207 -41.32 41.11 41.49
CA GLY A 207 -40.23 41.88 42.10
C GLY A 207 -39.08 41.02 42.66
N ALA A 208 -39.09 39.70 42.43
CA ALA A 208 -38.11 38.75 42.97
C ALA A 208 -36.89 38.52 42.06
N LEU A 209 -36.84 39.15 40.89
CA LEU A 209 -35.74 39.02 39.94
C LEU A 209 -34.60 39.99 40.27
N ASP A 210 -33.37 39.49 40.17
CA ASP A 210 -32.19 40.34 40.13
C ASP A 210 -32.00 40.94 38.71
N ALA A 211 -30.96 41.74 38.52
CA ALA A 211 -30.68 42.39 37.24
C ALA A 211 -30.47 41.38 36.09
N ALA A 212 -29.82 40.25 36.36
CA ALA A 212 -29.58 39.19 35.38
C ALA A 212 -30.89 38.45 35.02
N GLY A 213 -31.74 38.17 36.00
CA GLY A 213 -33.04 37.57 35.82
C GLY A 213 -34.00 38.47 35.03
N HIS A 214 -33.98 39.78 35.29
CA HIS A 214 -34.72 40.75 34.48
C HIS A 214 -34.27 40.75 33.01
N ALA A 215 -32.96 40.78 32.78
CA ALA A 215 -32.40 40.76 31.44
C ALA A 215 -32.73 39.45 30.70
N LEU A 216 -32.67 38.30 31.38
CA LEU A 216 -33.09 37.02 30.81
C LEU A 216 -34.56 37.04 30.40
N VAL A 217 -35.47 37.48 31.29
CA VAL A 217 -36.90 37.54 30.96
C VAL A 217 -37.17 38.46 29.77
N ASP A 218 -36.44 39.57 29.64
CA ASP A 218 -36.57 40.46 28.49
C ASP A 218 -36.07 39.79 27.20
N VAL A 219 -34.95 39.06 27.24
CA VAL A 219 -34.46 38.24 26.11
C VAL A 219 -35.50 37.19 25.70
N LEU A 220 -36.09 36.45 26.66
CA LEU A 220 -37.10 35.43 26.37
C LEU A 220 -38.38 36.03 25.79
N ARG A 221 -38.77 37.24 26.21
CA ARG A 221 -39.90 37.96 25.62
C ARG A 221 -39.62 38.40 24.19
N HIS A 222 -38.40 38.86 23.89
CA HIS A 222 -38.03 39.18 22.53
C HIS A 222 -38.05 37.94 21.64
N GLU A 223 -37.51 36.82 22.10
CA GLU A 223 -37.58 35.55 21.38
C GLU A 223 -39.02 35.14 21.09
N LEU A 224 -39.90 35.28 22.09
CA LEU A 224 -41.32 34.97 21.94
C LEU A 224 -41.98 35.85 20.85
N ASN A 225 -41.63 37.13 20.78
CA ASN A 225 -42.12 38.02 19.72
C ASN A 225 -41.64 37.57 18.33
N LEU A 226 -40.39 37.08 18.21
CA LEU A 226 -39.88 36.53 16.95
C LEU A 226 -40.66 35.27 16.56
N ILE A 227 -40.90 34.35 17.50
CA ILE A 227 -41.69 33.13 17.26
C ILE A 227 -43.12 33.47 16.81
N GLN A 228 -43.70 34.54 17.35
CA GLN A 228 -45.06 34.99 17.00
C GLN A 228 -45.11 35.87 15.74
N ALA A 229 -43.97 36.19 15.12
CA ALA A 229 -43.93 37.05 13.95
C ALA A 229 -44.59 36.36 12.74
N GLY A 230 -45.70 36.94 12.26
CA GLY A 230 -46.37 36.47 11.05
C GLY A 230 -45.58 36.81 9.77
N PRO A 231 -45.93 36.19 8.63
CA PRO A 231 -45.31 36.46 7.34
C PRO A 231 -45.26 37.96 7.02
N GLY A 232 -44.06 38.47 6.72
CA GLY A 232 -43.84 39.88 6.37
C GLY A 232 -43.58 40.84 7.55
N ASN A 233 -43.67 40.37 8.80
CA ASN A 233 -43.34 41.16 10.00
C ASN A 233 -41.97 40.81 10.60
N HIS A 234 -41.13 40.07 9.89
CA HIS A 234 -39.88 39.54 10.43
C HIS A 234 -38.86 40.63 10.78
N VAL A 235 -38.78 41.69 9.97
CA VAL A 235 -37.89 42.85 10.21
C VAL A 235 -38.37 43.65 11.43
N SER A 236 -39.66 44.01 11.47
CA SER A 236 -40.23 44.78 12.59
C SER A 236 -40.19 44.01 13.91
N ALA A 237 -40.27 42.67 13.87
CA ALA A 237 -40.10 41.83 15.05
C ALA A 237 -38.66 41.82 15.60
N ALA A 238 -37.65 42.05 14.75
CA ALA A 238 -36.23 42.09 15.13
C ALA A 238 -35.73 43.47 15.56
N GLU A 239 -36.36 44.58 15.14
CA GLU A 239 -35.99 45.94 15.55
C GLU A 239 -35.82 46.12 17.08
N PRO A 240 -36.66 45.54 17.95
CA PRO A 240 -36.47 45.63 19.40
C PRO A 240 -35.14 45.03 19.89
N LEU A 241 -34.60 44.02 19.20
CA LEU A 241 -33.29 43.43 19.54
C LEU A 241 -32.16 44.42 19.32
N LEU A 242 -32.25 45.27 18.29
CA LEU A 242 -31.26 46.31 18.02
C LEU A 242 -31.24 47.41 19.08
N ARG A 243 -32.30 47.52 19.89
CA ARG A 243 -32.37 48.45 21.03
C ARG A 243 -31.69 47.88 22.28
N LEU A 244 -31.43 46.58 22.33
CA LEU A 244 -30.60 45.99 23.38
C LEU A 244 -29.14 46.38 23.12
N GLN A 245 -28.51 46.99 24.13
CA GLN A 245 -27.12 47.40 24.00
C GLN A 245 -26.24 46.16 23.80
N SER A 246 -25.50 46.16 22.69
CA SER A 246 -24.56 45.10 22.34
C SER A 246 -23.15 45.53 22.72
N PRO A 247 -22.36 44.68 23.38
CA PRO A 247 -20.98 44.99 23.71
C PRO A 247 -20.13 45.02 22.43
N SER A 248 -19.15 45.93 22.39
CA SER A 248 -18.10 45.98 21.37
C SER A 248 -17.16 44.77 21.48
N GLU A 249 -16.39 44.51 20.43
CA GLU A 249 -15.38 43.44 20.43
C GLU A 249 -14.36 43.60 21.58
N SER A 250 -13.90 44.84 21.83
CA SER A 250 -13.00 45.15 22.94
C SER A 250 -13.60 44.85 24.32
N GLU A 251 -14.90 45.13 24.50
CA GLU A 251 -15.61 44.85 25.76
C GLU A 251 -15.86 43.35 25.96
N LEU A 252 -16.09 42.61 24.87
CA LEU A 252 -16.23 41.17 24.89
C LEU A 252 -14.93 40.44 25.24
N VAL A 253 -13.77 40.97 24.81
CA VAL A 253 -12.45 40.43 25.18
C VAL A 253 -12.14 40.67 26.66
N ALA A 254 -12.66 41.74 27.26
CA ALA A 254 -12.45 42.07 28.66
C ALA A 254 -13.29 41.21 29.63
N LEU A 255 -14.23 40.41 29.13
CA LEU A 255 -15.03 39.50 29.96
C LEU A 255 -14.18 38.34 30.48
N PRO A 256 -14.32 37.96 31.76
CA PRO A 256 -13.69 36.75 32.29
C PRO A 256 -14.17 35.54 31.48
N VAL A 257 -13.22 34.75 30.99
CA VAL A 257 -13.52 33.42 30.44
C VAL A 257 -13.67 32.49 31.63
N ASP A 258 -14.86 31.90 31.81
CA ASP A 258 -15.03 30.86 32.80
C ASP A 258 -14.43 29.55 32.26
N GLU A 259 -13.22 29.21 32.70
CA GLU A 259 -12.50 28.01 32.29
C GLU A 259 -13.18 26.70 32.77
N SER A 260 -14.16 26.78 33.69
CA SER A 260 -14.88 25.62 34.21
C SER A 260 -15.99 25.10 33.30
N GLU A 261 -16.46 25.93 32.35
CA GLU A 261 -17.40 25.55 31.28
C GLU A 261 -16.59 25.34 29.98
N GLY A 262 -16.00 24.15 29.82
CA GLY A 262 -15.10 23.84 28.71
C GLY A 262 -15.63 24.25 27.32
N ALA A 263 -14.73 24.81 26.51
CA ALA A 263 -14.87 25.35 25.15
C ALA A 263 -15.17 26.85 25.06
N VAL A 264 -14.51 27.49 24.09
CA VAL A 264 -14.57 28.93 23.80
C VAL A 264 -16.03 29.36 23.66
N GLN A 265 -16.53 30.10 24.65
CA GLN A 265 -17.92 30.56 24.68
C GLN A 265 -18.21 31.44 23.46
N GLN A 266 -18.94 30.90 22.49
CA GLN A 266 -19.38 31.66 21.32
C GLN A 266 -20.20 32.89 21.77
N ARG A 267 -19.81 34.06 21.25
CA ARG A 267 -20.18 35.37 21.81
C ARG A 267 -21.38 35.99 21.12
N LEU A 268 -22.49 35.26 21.02
CA LEU A 268 -23.69 35.83 20.39
C LEU A 268 -24.11 37.12 21.12
N THR A 269 -24.29 38.19 20.36
CA THR A 269 -24.77 39.50 20.84
C THR A 269 -26.20 39.76 20.36
N PRO A 270 -26.96 40.68 20.97
CA PRO A 270 -28.27 41.07 20.45
C PRO A 270 -28.25 41.51 18.98
N ARG A 271 -27.20 42.26 18.59
CA ARG A 271 -26.99 42.66 17.19
C ARG A 271 -26.75 41.46 16.27
N GLY A 272 -25.93 40.50 16.68
CA GLY A 272 -25.70 39.25 15.92
C GLY A 272 -26.97 38.40 15.80
N TRP A 273 -27.74 38.29 16.88
CA TRP A 273 -29.02 37.57 16.88
C TRP A 273 -30.04 38.22 15.93
N ALA A 274 -30.15 39.55 15.96
CA ALA A 274 -30.97 40.30 15.02
C ALA A 274 -30.54 40.09 13.56
N PHE A 275 -29.23 40.10 13.30
CA PHE A 275 -28.68 39.85 11.97
C PHE A 275 -29.03 38.47 11.43
N ILE A 276 -28.82 37.40 12.21
CA ILE A 276 -29.15 36.03 11.78
C ILE A 276 -30.64 35.91 11.48
N TRP A 277 -31.50 36.46 12.36
CA TRP A 277 -32.94 36.46 12.14
C TRP A 277 -33.34 37.22 10.88
N MET A 278 -32.81 38.42 10.66
CA MET A 278 -33.14 39.21 9.48
C MET A 278 -32.60 38.57 8.19
N LEU A 279 -31.39 38.01 8.23
CA LEU A 279 -30.79 37.29 7.11
C LEU A 279 -31.66 36.10 6.68
N GLU A 280 -32.25 35.37 7.62
CA GLU A 280 -33.19 34.28 7.33
C GLU A 280 -34.38 34.73 6.48
N TYR A 281 -34.80 36.00 6.51
CA TYR A 281 -35.95 36.48 5.74
C TYR A 281 -35.60 37.47 4.64
N THR A 282 -34.31 37.75 4.42
CA THR A 282 -33.85 38.68 3.39
C THR A 282 -33.71 37.95 2.05
N ALA A 283 -34.19 38.56 0.96
CA ALA A 283 -33.98 38.06 -0.39
C ALA A 283 -32.62 38.50 -0.95
N GLY A 284 -32.06 37.74 -1.90
CA GLY A 284 -30.71 38.00 -2.42
C GLY A 284 -30.51 39.39 -3.05
N GLU A 285 -31.57 40.01 -3.55
CA GLU A 285 -31.54 41.38 -4.09
C GLU A 285 -31.41 42.47 -3.02
N ASP A 286 -31.82 42.17 -1.77
CA ASP A 286 -31.86 43.11 -0.64
C ASP A 286 -30.65 42.95 0.30
N TYR A 287 -29.65 42.14 -0.07
CA TYR A 287 -28.45 41.93 0.75
C TYR A 287 -27.64 43.21 0.99
N ALA A 288 -27.64 44.15 0.03
CA ALA A 288 -27.01 45.45 0.22
C ALA A 288 -27.69 46.24 1.35
N ASP A 289 -29.02 46.30 1.36
CA ASP A 289 -29.81 46.98 2.38
C ASP A 289 -29.64 46.34 3.77
N LEU A 290 -29.49 45.01 3.82
CA LEU A 290 -29.15 44.30 5.06
C LEU A 290 -27.77 44.71 5.57
N LEU A 291 -26.76 44.82 4.70
CA LEU A 291 -25.41 45.24 5.09
C LEU A 291 -25.37 46.72 5.53
N GLU A 292 -26.21 47.60 4.98
CA GLU A 292 -26.33 48.98 5.46
C GLU A 292 -26.84 49.06 6.90
N GLN A 293 -27.69 48.12 7.33
CA GLN A 293 -28.15 48.02 8.71
C GLN A 293 -27.11 47.38 9.63
N PHE A 294 -26.23 46.54 9.09
CA PHE A 294 -25.16 45.86 9.83
C PHE A 294 -23.75 46.14 9.23
N PRO A 295 -23.29 47.41 9.21
CA PRO A 295 -22.06 47.78 8.51
C PRO A 295 -20.78 47.35 9.23
N GLU A 296 -20.83 47.25 10.57
CA GLU A 296 -19.70 46.89 11.42
C GLU A 296 -19.52 45.36 11.51
N PRO A 297 -18.28 44.87 11.67
CA PRO A 297 -17.99 43.46 11.91
C PRO A 297 -18.66 42.93 13.18
N PHE A 298 -18.97 41.63 13.17
CA PHE A 298 -19.41 40.94 14.38
C PHE A 298 -18.22 40.37 15.15
N ALA A 299 -18.33 40.36 16.48
CA ALA A 299 -17.34 39.76 17.36
C ALA A 299 -17.45 38.23 17.42
N ASP A 300 -18.58 37.65 17.01
CA ASP A 300 -18.78 36.21 16.91
C ASP A 300 -18.52 35.69 15.50
N ASN A 301 -17.88 34.53 15.43
CA ASN A 301 -17.39 33.95 14.19
C ASN A 301 -18.53 33.48 13.24
N ALA A 302 -19.69 33.09 13.77
CA ALA A 302 -20.84 32.70 12.95
C ALA A 302 -21.45 33.89 12.21
N CYS A 303 -21.82 34.94 12.95
CA CYS A 303 -22.40 36.14 12.35
C CYS A 303 -21.41 36.82 11.42
N GLU A 304 -20.12 36.94 11.78
CA GLU A 304 -19.13 37.55 10.89
C GLU A 304 -18.90 36.70 9.65
N GLY A 305 -18.83 35.37 9.79
CA GLY A 305 -18.70 34.45 8.66
C GLY A 305 -19.84 34.61 7.66
N LEU A 306 -21.10 34.57 8.13
CA LEU A 306 -22.29 34.78 7.31
C LEU A 306 -22.31 36.18 6.69
N ARG A 307 -22.02 37.24 7.47
CA ARG A 307 -21.95 38.62 6.98
C ARG A 307 -20.91 38.76 5.87
N ARG A 308 -19.77 38.07 5.96
CA ARG A 308 -18.74 38.06 4.91
C ARG A 308 -19.19 37.34 3.65
N VAL A 309 -19.99 36.28 3.74
CA VAL A 309 -20.64 35.67 2.56
C VAL A 309 -21.59 36.69 1.90
N VAL A 310 -22.44 37.36 2.68
CA VAL A 310 -23.34 38.40 2.17
C VAL A 310 -22.54 39.54 1.51
N CYS A 311 -21.45 39.99 2.13
CA CYS A 311 -20.53 40.96 1.53
C CYS A 311 -19.97 40.48 0.19
N ALA A 312 -19.57 39.20 0.09
CA ALA A 312 -19.05 38.64 -1.16
C ALA A 312 -20.12 38.63 -2.26
N LEU A 313 -21.38 38.34 -1.92
CA LEU A 313 -22.50 38.32 -2.87
C LEU A 313 -22.90 39.73 -3.35
N SER A 314 -22.68 40.76 -2.54
CA SER A 314 -22.95 42.16 -2.87
C SER A 314 -21.73 42.95 -3.36
N ALA A 315 -20.54 42.36 -3.36
CA ALA A 315 -19.28 43.03 -3.70
C ALA A 315 -19.01 43.13 -5.21
N ALA A 316 -18.22 44.13 -5.59
CA ALA A 316 -17.57 44.16 -6.90
C ALA A 316 -16.60 42.98 -7.06
N ALA A 317 -16.39 42.52 -8.30
CA ALA A 317 -15.64 41.30 -8.63
C ALA A 317 -14.24 41.20 -7.97
N GLU A 318 -13.54 42.33 -7.86
CA GLU A 318 -12.21 42.45 -7.25
C GLU A 318 -12.16 42.20 -5.73
N ASN A 319 -13.29 42.33 -5.03
CA ASN A 319 -13.37 42.19 -3.57
C ASN A 319 -13.99 40.85 -3.12
N ILE A 320 -14.57 40.07 -4.05
CA ILE A 320 -15.25 38.80 -3.75
C ILE A 320 -14.33 37.84 -2.99
N GLU A 321 -13.09 37.68 -3.46
CA GLU A 321 -12.14 36.71 -2.89
C GLU A 321 -11.75 37.05 -1.45
N ALA A 322 -11.49 38.32 -1.16
CA ALA A 322 -11.12 38.77 0.17
C ALA A 322 -12.26 38.52 1.18
N HIS A 323 -13.50 38.78 0.77
CA HIS A 323 -14.67 38.53 1.61
C HIS A 323 -14.91 37.03 1.83
N LEU A 324 -14.87 36.22 0.76
CA LEU A 324 -15.12 34.79 0.88
C LEU A 324 -14.02 34.06 1.66
N SER A 325 -12.75 34.47 1.52
CA SER A 325 -11.64 33.92 2.30
C SER A 325 -11.84 34.16 3.81
N LEU A 326 -12.19 35.39 4.20
CA LEU A 326 -12.53 35.73 5.59
C LEU A 326 -13.77 34.96 6.07
N ALA A 327 -14.78 34.78 5.22
CA ALA A 327 -15.97 34.02 5.55
C ALA A 327 -15.61 32.58 5.96
N VAL A 328 -14.83 31.88 5.14
CA VAL A 328 -14.39 30.50 5.42
C VAL A 328 -13.61 30.42 6.73
N GLN A 329 -12.71 31.38 6.98
CA GLN A 329 -11.91 31.39 8.21
C GLN A 329 -12.78 31.61 9.47
N CYS A 330 -13.72 32.55 9.42
CA CYS A 330 -14.65 32.80 10.52
C CYS A 330 -15.57 31.58 10.74
N LEU A 331 -16.20 31.05 9.69
CA LEU A 331 -17.09 29.89 9.80
C LEU A 331 -16.35 28.67 10.36
N MET A 332 -15.10 28.43 9.95
CA MET A 332 -14.35 27.32 10.51
C MET A 332 -13.92 27.52 11.96
N ARG A 333 -13.59 28.76 12.38
CA ARG A 333 -13.40 29.04 13.81
C ARG A 333 -14.68 28.80 14.60
N PHE A 334 -15.83 29.18 14.04
CA PHE A 334 -17.12 28.88 14.64
C PHE A 334 -17.37 27.37 14.76
N ALA A 335 -17.06 26.59 13.71
CA ALA A 335 -17.12 25.13 13.77
C ALA A 335 -16.20 24.58 14.89
N ASP A 336 -15.01 25.17 15.01
CA ASP A 336 -13.98 24.77 15.96
C ASP A 336 -14.34 25.12 17.44
N GLU A 337 -15.14 26.17 17.67
CA GLU A 337 -15.50 26.69 19.00
C GLU A 337 -16.74 26.01 19.64
N GLY A 338 -17.41 25.07 18.95
CA GLY A 338 -18.52 24.28 19.53
C GLY A 338 -19.91 24.77 19.15
N THR A 339 -20.29 24.57 17.88
CA THR A 339 -21.57 25.00 17.27
C THR A 339 -22.83 24.55 18.03
N HIS A 340 -22.80 23.40 18.71
CA HIS A 340 -23.95 22.86 19.44
C HIS A 340 -24.39 23.73 20.64
N TRP A 341 -23.55 24.67 21.07
CA TRP A 341 -23.86 25.62 22.15
C TRP A 341 -24.26 27.00 21.63
N PHE A 342 -24.27 27.24 20.32
CA PHE A 342 -24.58 28.56 19.78
C PHE A 342 -26.00 29.00 20.14
N GLY A 343 -26.13 30.24 20.63
CA GLY A 343 -27.40 30.80 21.08
C GLY A 343 -27.89 30.32 22.46
N THR A 344 -27.15 29.46 23.17
CA THR A 344 -27.49 29.08 24.56
C THR A 344 -27.12 30.15 25.57
N TYR A 345 -26.18 31.01 25.20
CA TYR A 345 -25.81 32.20 25.95
C TYR A 345 -25.92 33.44 25.06
N LEU A 346 -26.30 34.57 25.65
CA LEU A 346 -26.34 35.88 25.00
C LEU A 346 -25.48 36.86 25.80
N LYS A 347 -24.57 37.57 25.13
CA LYS A 347 -23.72 38.60 25.72
C LYS A 347 -24.35 39.97 25.49
N ILE A 348 -24.76 40.64 26.56
CA ILE A 348 -25.40 41.97 26.50
C ILE A 348 -24.56 43.01 27.25
N LEU A 349 -24.76 44.28 26.92
CA LEU A 349 -24.16 45.39 27.63
C LEU A 349 -25.22 46.01 28.57
N GLY A 350 -25.04 45.85 29.88
CA GLY A 350 -25.89 46.45 30.91
C GLY A 350 -25.18 47.60 31.61
N GLN A 351 -24.99 47.51 32.94
CA GLN A 351 -24.02 48.37 33.66
C GLN A 351 -22.55 47.98 33.41
N GLY A 352 -22.34 46.89 32.68
CA GLY A 352 -21.10 46.33 32.18
C GLY A 352 -21.46 45.14 31.28
N PRO A 353 -20.49 44.58 30.53
CA PRO A 353 -20.75 43.40 29.72
C PRO A 353 -21.14 42.23 30.65
N CYS A 354 -22.22 41.53 30.33
CA CYS A 354 -22.67 40.37 31.11
C CYS A 354 -23.15 39.24 30.18
N GLN A 355 -23.08 38.01 30.69
CA GLN A 355 -23.52 36.81 29.98
C GLN A 355 -24.82 36.30 30.58
N ILE A 356 -25.79 36.05 29.71
CA ILE A 356 -27.09 35.50 30.07
C ILE A 356 -27.16 34.07 29.57
N TYR A 357 -27.29 33.11 30.48
CA TYR A 357 -27.62 31.73 30.12
C TYR A 357 -29.12 31.59 29.85
N VAL A 358 -29.46 31.23 28.62
CA VAL A 358 -30.85 31.09 28.13
C VAL A 358 -31.36 29.66 28.31
N GLY A 359 -30.46 28.68 28.33
CA GLY A 359 -30.79 27.25 28.41
C GLY A 359 -30.84 26.55 27.06
N GLN A 360 -30.98 25.23 27.08
CA GLN A 360 -31.17 24.39 25.89
C GLN A 360 -32.66 24.10 25.64
N PRO A 361 -33.17 24.16 24.40
CA PRO A 361 -32.45 24.57 23.19
C PRO A 361 -32.10 26.06 23.21
N GLY A 362 -31.06 26.47 22.47
CA GLY A 362 -30.66 27.88 22.33
C GLY A 362 -31.76 28.80 21.77
N LEU A 363 -31.45 30.10 21.66
CA LEU A 363 -32.36 31.12 21.10
C LEU A 363 -32.87 30.76 19.70
N ARG A 364 -34.12 31.13 19.39
CA ARG A 364 -34.74 30.94 18.08
C ARG A 364 -34.00 31.75 17.01
N MET A 365 -33.38 31.03 16.08
CA MET A 365 -32.78 31.53 14.85
C MET A 365 -32.54 30.35 13.87
N ALA A 366 -32.37 30.63 12.58
CA ALA A 366 -31.88 29.64 11.62
C ALA A 366 -30.46 29.16 11.98
N SER A 367 -30.17 27.89 11.66
CA SER A 367 -28.81 27.38 11.82
C SER A 367 -27.88 27.97 10.76
N VAL A 368 -26.57 27.96 11.05
CA VAL A 368 -25.57 28.54 10.14
C VAL A 368 -25.51 27.75 8.83
N ASP A 369 -25.67 26.44 8.86
CA ASP A 369 -25.72 25.58 7.67
C ASP A 369 -26.96 25.84 6.81
N ASP A 370 -28.14 26.02 7.41
CA ASP A 370 -29.35 26.41 6.69
C ASP A 370 -29.17 27.76 5.98
N LEU A 371 -28.56 28.74 6.67
CA LEU A 371 -28.30 30.06 6.09
C LEU A 371 -27.26 30.01 4.97
N LEU A 372 -26.20 29.21 5.10
CA LEU A 372 -25.21 29.01 4.03
C LEU A 372 -25.83 28.35 2.81
N TRP A 373 -26.68 27.34 3.00
CA TRP A 373 -27.43 26.72 1.92
C TRP A 373 -28.32 27.74 1.20
N ARG A 374 -29.06 28.56 1.94
CA ARG A 374 -29.89 29.63 1.35
C ARG A 374 -29.09 30.70 0.63
N LEU A 375 -27.95 31.12 1.19
CA LEU A 375 -27.03 32.05 0.54
C LEU A 375 -26.49 31.48 -0.78
N TYR A 376 -26.19 30.18 -0.82
CA TYR A 376 -25.83 29.49 -2.05
C TYR A 376 -26.97 29.47 -3.07
N GLU A 377 -28.20 29.12 -2.65
CA GLU A 377 -29.36 29.09 -3.55
C GLU A 377 -29.66 30.47 -4.13
N GLN A 378 -29.63 31.51 -3.30
CA GLN A 378 -29.91 32.89 -3.67
C GLN A 378 -28.74 33.60 -4.36
N ALA A 379 -27.55 32.99 -4.41
CA ALA A 379 -26.42 33.56 -5.13
C ALA A 379 -26.81 33.81 -6.61
N PRO A 380 -26.37 34.91 -7.25
CA PRO A 380 -26.60 35.11 -8.67
C PRO A 380 -26.00 33.99 -9.53
N VAL A 381 -26.63 33.64 -10.65
CA VAL A 381 -26.10 32.62 -11.58
C VAL A 381 -24.71 33.01 -12.11
N GLY A 382 -24.45 34.31 -12.28
CA GLY A 382 -23.16 34.85 -12.72
C GLY A 382 -22.13 35.06 -11.61
N PHE A 383 -22.40 34.64 -10.37
CA PHE A 383 -21.44 34.79 -9.27
C PHE A 383 -20.20 33.91 -9.50
N SER A 384 -19.02 34.53 -9.57
CA SER A 384 -17.77 33.87 -9.98
C SER A 384 -17.29 32.76 -9.05
N ARG A 385 -17.68 32.80 -7.78
CA ARG A 385 -17.31 31.81 -6.74
C ARG A 385 -18.48 30.93 -6.28
N ARG A 386 -19.44 30.69 -7.18
CA ARG A 386 -20.64 29.89 -6.86
C ARG A 386 -20.29 28.45 -6.49
N ALA A 387 -19.32 27.83 -7.16
CA ALA A 387 -18.88 26.47 -6.87
C ALA A 387 -18.24 26.34 -5.48
N GLU A 388 -17.43 27.33 -5.09
CA GLU A 388 -16.84 27.43 -3.76
C GLU A 388 -17.91 27.64 -2.70
N LEU A 389 -18.91 28.47 -2.94
CA LEU A 389 -20.01 28.64 -2.00
C LEU A 389 -20.83 27.36 -1.81
N GLN A 390 -21.02 26.59 -2.90
CA GLN A 390 -21.65 25.27 -2.84
C GLN A 390 -20.83 24.28 -2.00
N SER A 391 -19.54 24.14 -2.28
CA SER A 391 -18.64 23.24 -1.53
C SER A 391 -18.51 23.67 -0.07
N LEU A 392 -18.48 24.97 0.21
CA LEU A 392 -18.43 25.52 1.56
C LEU A 392 -19.64 25.09 2.38
N TYR A 393 -20.87 25.30 1.89
CA TYR A 393 -22.06 24.91 2.65
C TYR A 393 -22.09 23.40 2.87
N ARG A 394 -21.80 22.58 1.84
CA ARG A 394 -21.88 21.11 1.94
C ARG A 394 -20.89 20.56 2.96
N ILE A 395 -19.64 20.98 2.90
CA ILE A 395 -18.60 20.52 3.84
C ILE A 395 -18.87 21.04 5.24
N PHE A 396 -19.25 22.31 5.37
CA PHE A 396 -19.57 22.89 6.67
C PHE A 396 -20.73 22.12 7.33
N ALA A 397 -21.85 21.95 6.64
CA ALA A 397 -23.02 21.23 7.14
C ALA A 397 -22.70 19.78 7.53
N ALA A 398 -22.02 19.05 6.65
CA ALA A 398 -21.59 17.68 6.90
C ALA A 398 -20.65 17.58 8.12
N SER A 399 -19.72 18.53 8.26
CA SER A 399 -18.71 18.51 9.32
C SER A 399 -19.30 18.74 10.71
N ILE A 400 -20.27 19.65 10.84
CA ILE A 400 -20.91 19.94 12.13
C ILE A 400 -21.93 18.85 12.52
N GLN A 401 -22.40 18.07 11.56
CA GLN A 401 -23.30 16.92 11.78
C GLN A 401 -22.52 15.61 12.01
N PHE A 402 -21.20 15.62 11.88
CA PHE A 402 -20.34 14.42 11.90
C PHE A 402 -20.81 13.34 10.91
N SER A 403 -21.33 13.77 9.76
CA SER A 403 -21.88 12.88 8.72
C SER A 403 -21.07 13.04 7.44
N PRO A 404 -20.69 11.95 6.76
CA PRO A 404 -20.03 12.06 5.47
C PRO A 404 -21.04 12.41 4.36
N LEU A 405 -20.55 12.95 3.24
CA LEU A 405 -21.38 13.31 2.08
C LEU A 405 -21.72 12.05 1.28
N GLU A 406 -22.97 11.61 1.19
CA GLU A 406 -23.30 10.31 0.56
C GLU A 406 -23.37 10.36 -0.98
N ASP A 407 -23.45 11.55 -1.57
CA ASP A 407 -23.71 11.77 -3.00
C ASP A 407 -22.45 11.98 -3.87
N GLU A 408 -21.25 11.84 -3.30
CA GLU A 408 -19.96 12.07 -3.97
C GLU A 408 -19.29 10.76 -4.41
N ALA A 409 -19.62 10.25 -5.60
CA ALA A 409 -19.08 8.98 -6.09
C ALA A 409 -17.55 9.01 -6.33
N HIS A 410 -16.98 10.17 -6.69
CA HIS A 410 -15.54 10.35 -6.94
C HIS A 410 -14.88 11.30 -5.93
N GLY A 411 -15.55 11.58 -4.81
CA GLY A 411 -14.96 12.31 -3.69
C GLY A 411 -14.65 13.77 -4.01
N ASP A 412 -13.39 14.16 -3.81
CA ASP A 412 -12.91 15.53 -4.02
C ASP A 412 -12.94 15.97 -5.49
N GLN A 413 -12.98 15.03 -6.44
CA GLN A 413 -13.04 15.31 -7.88
C GLN A 413 -14.40 15.89 -8.31
N ASP A 414 -15.46 15.55 -7.59
CA ASP A 414 -16.83 16.02 -7.85
C ASP A 414 -17.08 17.41 -7.20
N MET A 415 -16.06 17.99 -6.53
CA MET A 415 -16.15 19.28 -5.81
C MET A 415 -15.22 20.37 -6.39
N PRO A 416 -15.61 21.05 -7.49
CA PRO A 416 -14.72 21.99 -8.21
C PRO A 416 -14.25 23.22 -7.41
N GLY A 417 -14.95 23.60 -6.33
CA GLY A 417 -14.56 24.71 -5.45
C GLY A 417 -13.64 24.33 -4.28
N LEU A 418 -13.43 23.02 -4.06
CA LEU A 418 -12.79 22.50 -2.85
C LEU A 418 -11.32 22.94 -2.71
N ALA A 419 -10.55 22.89 -3.79
CA ALA A 419 -9.12 23.21 -3.76
C ALA A 419 -8.87 24.65 -3.25
N TRP A 420 -9.63 25.61 -3.77
CA TRP A 420 -9.52 27.02 -3.36
C TRP A 420 -9.91 27.22 -1.89
N LEU A 421 -10.99 26.59 -1.42
CA LEU A 421 -11.43 26.69 -0.03
C LEU A 421 -10.40 26.11 0.95
N CYS A 422 -9.82 24.96 0.60
CA CYS A 422 -8.72 24.38 1.36
C CYS A 422 -7.57 25.36 1.48
N GLU A 423 -7.15 26.02 0.38
CA GLU A 423 -6.10 27.05 0.44
C GLU A 423 -6.41 28.19 1.43
N GLN A 424 -7.68 28.58 1.58
CA GLN A 424 -8.07 29.66 2.49
C GLN A 424 -8.03 29.29 3.98
N SER A 425 -8.26 28.02 4.32
CA SER A 425 -8.37 27.58 5.72
C SER A 425 -7.89 26.14 5.94
N ILE A 426 -6.94 25.96 6.86
CA ILE A 426 -6.43 24.64 7.28
C ILE A 426 -7.55 23.86 7.98
N SER A 427 -8.32 24.50 8.87
CA SER A 427 -9.48 23.89 9.54
C SER A 427 -10.51 23.40 8.53
N PHE A 428 -10.76 24.17 7.46
CA PHE A 428 -11.66 23.75 6.38
C PHE A 428 -11.15 22.49 5.69
N GLN A 429 -9.85 22.42 5.43
CA GLN A 429 -9.24 21.24 4.80
C GLN A 429 -9.33 19.98 5.68
N PHE A 430 -9.19 20.12 7.01
CA PHE A 430 -9.43 19.02 7.94
C PHE A 430 -10.91 18.59 7.94
N ALA A 431 -11.85 19.54 7.98
CA ALA A 431 -13.27 19.26 7.89
C ALA A 431 -13.61 18.52 6.58
N ALA A 432 -13.05 18.97 5.45
CA ALA A 432 -13.21 18.31 4.16
C ALA A 432 -12.65 16.88 4.16
N ALA A 433 -11.46 16.67 4.72
CA ALA A 433 -10.85 15.33 4.80
C ALA A 433 -11.71 14.33 5.58
N ASN A 434 -12.52 14.80 6.52
CA ASN A 434 -13.42 13.97 7.32
C ASN A 434 -14.72 13.60 6.59
N VAL A 435 -15.28 14.50 5.78
CA VAL A 435 -16.65 14.35 5.24
C VAL A 435 -16.72 13.99 3.76
N VAL A 436 -15.69 14.33 2.98
CA VAL A 436 -15.63 14.01 1.55
C VAL A 436 -15.46 12.51 1.36
N GLN A 437 -16.13 11.93 0.37
CA GLN A 437 -15.98 10.51 0.04
C GLN A 437 -14.69 10.23 -0.74
N GLY A 438 -14.39 8.96 -0.95
CA GLY A 438 -13.22 8.57 -1.72
C GLY A 438 -11.95 8.56 -0.86
N VAL A 439 -11.41 7.37 -0.68
CA VAL A 439 -10.28 7.10 0.21
C VAL A 439 -9.05 7.94 -0.15
N ALA A 440 -8.70 7.99 -1.43
CA ALA A 440 -7.53 8.70 -1.90
C ALA A 440 -7.62 10.22 -1.65
N GLY A 441 -8.79 10.81 -1.92
CA GLY A 441 -9.07 12.22 -1.69
C GLY A 441 -8.96 12.58 -0.21
N ARG A 442 -9.61 11.80 0.66
CA ARG A 442 -9.52 11.96 2.12
C ARG A 442 -8.09 11.88 2.63
N MET A 443 -7.36 10.82 2.27
CA MET A 443 -5.94 10.65 2.67
C MET A 443 -5.09 11.84 2.22
N ARG A 444 -5.23 12.27 0.96
CA ARG A 444 -4.48 13.40 0.40
C ARG A 444 -4.80 14.72 1.14
N LEU A 445 -6.09 15.02 1.33
CA LEU A 445 -6.55 16.23 2.02
C LEU A 445 -6.02 16.26 3.46
N LEU A 446 -6.07 15.14 4.18
CA LEU A 446 -5.58 15.02 5.54
C LEU A 446 -4.05 15.22 5.62
N LEU A 447 -3.28 14.54 4.77
CA LEU A 447 -1.83 14.65 4.70
C LEU A 447 -1.38 16.09 4.38
N ASP A 448 -2.03 16.74 3.41
CA ASP A 448 -1.73 18.12 3.06
C ASP A 448 -2.16 19.11 4.17
N ALA A 449 -3.25 18.84 4.91
CA ALA A 449 -3.66 19.66 6.06
C ALA A 449 -2.62 19.58 7.19
N MET A 450 -2.16 18.37 7.54
CA MET A 450 -1.07 18.16 8.50
C MET A 450 0.20 18.89 8.06
N ARG A 451 0.59 18.77 6.79
CA ARG A 451 1.77 19.46 6.26
C ARG A 451 1.65 20.98 6.42
N ARG A 452 0.50 21.56 6.09
CA ARG A 452 0.27 23.01 6.18
C ARG A 452 0.25 23.51 7.62
N THR A 453 -0.32 22.72 8.52
CA THR A 453 -0.30 22.94 9.98
C THR A 453 1.15 23.08 10.47
N ILE A 454 2.01 22.13 10.08
CA ILE A 454 3.44 22.13 10.40
C ILE A 454 4.15 23.36 9.83
N LEU A 455 3.93 23.67 8.55
CA LEU A 455 4.57 24.82 7.88
C LEU A 455 4.11 26.17 8.44
N ALA A 456 2.86 26.27 8.87
CA ALA A 456 2.31 27.47 9.49
C ALA A 456 2.75 27.63 10.96
N GLY A 457 3.20 26.55 11.61
CA GLY A 457 3.49 26.54 13.04
C GLY A 457 2.24 26.72 13.90
N VAL A 458 1.06 26.42 13.36
CA VAL A 458 -0.24 26.53 14.05
C VAL A 458 -0.78 25.11 14.20
N PRO A 459 -0.90 24.56 15.43
CA PRO A 459 -1.43 23.22 15.63
C PRO A 459 -2.92 23.14 15.22
N PRO A 460 -3.44 21.93 14.95
CA PRO A 460 -4.86 21.77 14.63
C PRO A 460 -5.72 22.20 15.83
N GLN A 461 -6.77 22.98 15.57
CA GLN A 461 -7.60 23.60 16.62
C GLN A 461 -8.50 22.59 17.36
N GLN A 462 -8.86 21.50 16.69
CA GLN A 462 -9.66 20.41 17.25
C GLN A 462 -8.97 19.07 17.03
N ASN A 463 -9.39 18.08 17.82
CA ASN A 463 -9.17 16.68 17.49
C ASN A 463 -10.15 16.28 16.37
N TYR A 464 -9.82 16.67 15.14
CA TYR A 464 -10.57 16.19 13.99
C TYR A 464 -10.54 14.66 13.98
N TYR A 465 -11.72 14.06 13.81
CA TYR A 465 -11.80 12.65 13.51
C TYR A 465 -11.16 12.43 12.14
N ALA A 466 -10.10 11.63 12.11
CA ALA A 466 -9.30 11.43 10.90
C ALA A 466 -9.93 10.42 9.92
N GLY A 467 -11.09 9.85 10.28
CA GLY A 467 -11.68 8.71 9.58
C GLY A 467 -11.04 7.38 9.98
N ASP A 468 -11.75 6.29 9.71
CA ASP A 468 -11.16 4.95 9.64
C ASP A 468 -10.82 4.68 8.16
N PHE A 469 -9.56 4.35 7.88
CA PHE A 469 -9.10 3.96 6.55
C PHE A 469 -8.81 2.46 6.45
N ASP A 470 -9.16 1.67 7.47
CA ASP A 470 -8.95 0.22 7.44
C ASP A 470 -9.78 -0.46 6.35
N GLY A 471 -9.20 -1.48 5.74
CA GLY A 471 -9.85 -2.25 4.67
C GLY A 471 -9.92 -1.56 3.31
N GLU A 472 -9.56 -0.27 3.21
CA GLU A 472 -9.69 0.50 1.98
C GLU A 472 -8.66 0.09 0.91
N GLU A 473 -9.08 0.13 -0.36
CA GLU A 473 -8.26 -0.21 -1.53
C GLU A 473 -8.03 1.03 -2.41
N LEU A 474 -6.83 1.14 -2.98
CA LEU A 474 -6.45 2.20 -3.89
C LEU A 474 -6.08 1.61 -5.24
N ASP A 475 -6.54 2.24 -6.31
CA ASP A 475 -5.96 2.01 -7.63
C ASP A 475 -4.59 2.72 -7.76
N GLU A 476 -3.87 2.44 -8.84
CA GLU A 476 -2.53 2.97 -9.02
C GLU A 476 -2.48 4.51 -9.20
N PRO A 477 -3.36 5.14 -10.01
CA PRO A 477 -3.46 6.60 -10.06
C PRO A 477 -3.72 7.25 -8.68
N GLN A 478 -4.65 6.69 -7.92
CA GLN A 478 -4.98 7.15 -6.56
C GLN A 478 -3.79 7.02 -5.62
N ALA A 479 -3.11 5.87 -5.64
CA ALA A 479 -1.93 5.62 -4.81
C ALA A 479 -0.80 6.62 -5.09
N ARG A 480 -0.59 7.03 -6.36
CA ARG A 480 0.42 8.03 -6.73
C ARG A 480 0.12 9.41 -6.10
N LEU A 481 -1.15 9.81 -6.06
CA LEU A 481 -1.56 11.08 -5.42
C LEU A 481 -1.31 11.07 -3.91
N VAL A 482 -1.61 9.94 -3.26
CA VAL A 482 -1.38 9.78 -1.80
C VAL A 482 0.11 9.71 -1.50
N LEU A 483 0.91 9.01 -2.33
CA LEU A 483 2.37 8.96 -2.18
C LEU A 483 3.02 10.34 -2.29
N ASP A 484 2.58 11.17 -3.22
CA ASP A 484 3.08 12.54 -3.39
C ASP A 484 2.78 13.41 -2.15
N ALA A 485 1.55 13.36 -1.64
CA ALA A 485 1.18 14.04 -0.40
C ALA A 485 1.97 13.52 0.83
N LEU A 486 2.14 12.20 0.94
CA LEU A 486 2.92 11.56 2.00
C LEU A 486 4.41 11.94 1.93
N GLY A 487 4.98 12.02 0.72
CA GLY A 487 6.34 12.48 0.49
C GLY A 487 6.54 13.94 0.92
N ARG A 488 5.58 14.81 0.62
CA ARG A 488 5.61 16.19 1.10
C ARG A 488 5.50 16.29 2.63
N LEU A 489 4.71 15.44 3.27
CA LEU A 489 4.61 15.38 4.74
C LEU A 489 5.92 14.86 5.35
N ALA A 490 6.53 13.82 4.78
CA ALA A 490 7.80 13.26 5.22
C ALA A 490 8.92 14.32 5.28
N ALA A 491 8.96 15.23 4.30
CA ALA A 491 9.95 16.31 4.23
C ALA A 491 9.88 17.28 5.43
N VAL A 492 8.72 17.39 6.08
CA VAL A 492 8.51 18.29 7.24
C VAL A 492 8.26 17.53 8.55
N ARG A 493 8.35 16.19 8.56
CA ARG A 493 8.08 15.33 9.73
C ARG A 493 8.84 15.75 10.99
N GLY A 494 10.09 16.19 10.85
CA GLY A 494 10.93 16.62 11.98
C GLY A 494 10.43 17.88 12.71
N GLN A 495 9.49 18.62 12.13
CA GLN A 495 8.88 19.83 12.71
C GLN A 495 7.46 19.57 13.24
N MET A 496 6.98 18.32 13.17
CA MET A 496 5.63 17.95 13.57
C MET A 496 5.43 18.12 15.07
N ASP A 497 4.46 18.97 15.46
CA ASP A 497 4.10 19.18 16.85
C ASP A 497 3.30 17.99 17.43
N LYS A 498 3.10 17.99 18.75
CA LYS A 498 2.43 16.87 19.46
C LYS A 498 0.98 16.67 19.01
N ALA A 499 0.23 17.74 18.74
CA ALA A 499 -1.17 17.64 18.35
C ALA A 499 -1.28 17.07 16.93
N THR A 500 -0.50 17.59 15.99
CA THR A 500 -0.45 17.05 14.61
C THR A 500 0.01 15.59 14.60
N ARG A 501 1.03 15.24 15.40
CA ARG A 501 1.51 13.86 15.52
C ARG A 501 0.42 12.93 16.06
N SER A 502 -0.38 13.39 17.02
CA SER A 502 -1.48 12.59 17.57
C SER A 502 -2.50 12.20 16.49
N ILE A 503 -2.80 13.10 15.55
CA ILE A 503 -3.71 12.80 14.42
C ILE A 503 -2.99 11.88 13.43
N TRP A 504 -1.72 12.15 13.09
CA TRP A 504 -0.93 11.32 12.17
C TRP A 504 -0.88 9.85 12.62
N LEU A 505 -0.61 9.60 13.91
CA LEU A 505 -0.52 8.24 14.45
C LEU A 505 -1.84 7.46 14.33
N GLN A 506 -3.00 8.12 14.31
CA GLN A 506 -4.28 7.44 14.15
C GLN A 506 -4.46 6.82 12.76
N VAL A 507 -3.83 7.40 11.73
CA VAL A 507 -4.07 7.04 10.31
C VAL A 507 -2.85 6.47 9.60
N ALA A 508 -1.65 6.65 10.15
CA ALA A 508 -0.41 6.24 9.51
C ALA A 508 -0.44 4.75 9.11
N GLY A 509 -0.86 3.90 10.04
CA GLY A 509 -0.97 2.46 9.81
C GLY A 509 -1.80 2.09 8.60
N ASP A 510 -2.98 2.69 8.48
CA ASP A 510 -3.96 2.39 7.44
C ASP A 510 -3.51 2.93 6.08
N ILE A 511 -2.93 4.14 6.04
CA ILE A 511 -2.38 4.71 4.81
C ILE A 511 -1.25 3.81 4.27
N PHE A 512 -0.32 3.39 5.12
CA PHE A 512 0.76 2.48 4.71
C PHE A 512 0.23 1.09 4.32
N ASN A 513 -0.81 0.60 4.99
CA ASN A 513 -1.48 -0.65 4.65
C ASN A 513 -2.09 -0.59 3.24
N ALA A 514 -2.91 0.43 2.95
CA ALA A 514 -3.55 0.63 1.66
C ALA A 514 -2.52 0.73 0.52
N LEU A 515 -1.49 1.57 0.67
CA LEU A 515 -0.44 1.75 -0.33
C LEU A 515 0.39 0.46 -0.56
N SER A 516 0.61 -0.36 0.47
CA SER A 516 1.42 -1.58 0.35
C SER A 516 0.79 -2.67 -0.54
N LYS A 517 -0.53 -2.61 -0.75
CA LYS A 517 -1.30 -3.63 -1.47
C LYS A 517 -1.35 -3.43 -2.99
N VAL A 518 -0.98 -2.24 -3.50
CA VAL A 518 -1.25 -1.81 -4.89
C VAL A 518 -0.37 -2.51 -5.94
N SER A 519 0.85 -2.03 -6.20
CA SER A 519 1.77 -2.59 -7.19
C SER A 519 3.21 -2.57 -6.70
N ASP A 520 4.11 -3.33 -7.34
CA ASP A 520 5.54 -3.31 -7.00
C ASP A 520 6.15 -1.91 -7.19
N GLU A 521 5.72 -1.17 -8.22
CA GLU A 521 6.17 0.22 -8.45
C GLU A 521 5.78 1.14 -7.30
N VAL A 522 4.53 1.06 -6.82
CA VAL A 522 4.04 1.81 -5.65
C VAL A 522 4.83 1.40 -4.40
N ARG A 523 5.07 0.10 -4.18
CA ARG A 523 5.85 -0.39 -3.03
C ARG A 523 7.29 0.13 -3.04
N THR A 524 7.94 0.17 -4.20
CA THR A 524 9.30 0.73 -4.35
C THR A 524 9.34 2.21 -3.97
N GLN A 525 8.34 2.99 -4.35
CA GLN A 525 8.24 4.41 -3.97
C GLN A 525 7.86 4.60 -2.49
N LEU A 526 7.06 3.69 -1.93
CA LEU A 526 6.62 3.74 -0.53
C LEU A 526 7.75 3.44 0.46
N LEU A 527 8.67 2.53 0.12
CA LEU A 527 9.69 2.04 1.06
C LEU A 527 10.55 3.16 1.70
N PRO A 528 11.09 4.14 0.95
CA PRO A 528 11.81 5.26 1.56
C PRO A 528 10.97 6.07 2.55
N LEU A 529 9.67 6.25 2.27
CA LEU A 529 8.74 6.95 3.15
C LEU A 529 8.46 6.13 4.41
N ALA A 530 8.31 4.81 4.27
CA ALA A 530 8.13 3.89 5.39
C ALA A 530 9.33 3.91 6.35
N ARG A 531 10.55 4.03 5.81
CA ARG A 531 11.77 4.23 6.60
C ARG A 531 11.80 5.59 7.30
N ALA A 532 11.35 6.66 6.63
CA ALA A 532 11.29 8.00 7.23
C ALA A 532 10.30 8.08 8.41
N PHE A 533 9.23 7.27 8.37
CA PHE A 533 8.20 7.19 9.41
C PHE A 533 8.31 5.93 10.28
N SER A 534 9.46 5.22 10.29
CA SER A 534 9.57 3.92 10.96
C SER A 534 9.24 3.98 12.44
N ASP A 535 9.72 5.00 13.16
CA ASP A 535 9.49 5.15 14.60
C ASP A 535 7.99 5.34 14.90
N ASP A 536 7.30 6.12 14.06
CA ASP A 536 5.87 6.39 14.21
C ASP A 536 5.05 5.11 13.94
N LEU A 537 5.39 4.36 12.88
CA LEU A 537 4.75 3.09 12.54
C LEU A 537 5.00 2.00 13.59
N LEU A 538 6.18 1.97 14.21
CA LEU A 538 6.48 1.04 15.28
C LEU A 538 5.72 1.36 16.57
N GLU A 539 5.56 2.65 16.91
CA GLU A 539 4.79 3.10 18.07
C GLU A 539 3.33 2.64 18.00
N VAL A 540 2.73 2.67 16.81
CA VAL A 540 1.36 2.20 16.58
C VAL A 540 1.25 0.72 16.18
N GLY A 541 2.33 -0.05 16.29
CA GLY A 541 2.28 -1.52 16.15
C GLY A 541 2.25 -2.04 14.71
N HIS A 542 2.67 -1.25 13.72
CA HIS A 542 2.71 -1.64 12.31
C HIS A 542 4.06 -2.23 11.85
N ALA A 543 4.76 -2.92 12.75
CA ALA A 543 6.04 -3.59 12.47
C ALA A 543 5.93 -4.61 11.31
N PHE A 544 4.83 -5.36 11.23
CA PHE A 544 4.56 -6.26 10.10
C PHE A 544 4.62 -5.56 8.74
N ARG A 545 4.07 -4.35 8.63
CA ARG A 545 4.01 -3.61 7.35
C ARG A 545 5.40 -3.16 6.91
N LEU A 546 6.22 -2.67 7.85
CA LEU A 546 7.63 -2.37 7.59
C LEU A 546 8.40 -3.62 7.14
N ALA A 547 8.19 -4.75 7.83
CA ALA A 547 8.81 -6.01 7.49
C ALA A 547 8.44 -6.50 6.08
N TYR A 548 7.16 -6.41 5.75
CA TYR A 548 6.64 -6.79 4.43
C TYR A 548 7.23 -5.94 3.31
N LEU A 549 7.30 -4.61 3.47
CA LEU A 549 7.89 -3.72 2.47
C LEU A 549 9.38 -4.03 2.25
N GLU A 550 10.14 -4.20 3.33
CA GLU A 550 11.55 -4.61 3.23
C GLU A 550 11.70 -5.99 2.58
N GLN A 551 10.80 -6.94 2.84
CA GLN A 551 10.85 -8.27 2.24
C GLN A 551 10.63 -8.24 0.72
N VAL A 552 9.68 -7.45 0.23
CA VAL A 552 9.25 -7.51 -1.18
C VAL A 552 10.04 -6.59 -2.10
N VAL A 553 10.50 -5.43 -1.61
CA VAL A 553 11.23 -4.44 -2.41
C VAL A 553 12.54 -3.96 -1.78
N GLY A 554 12.78 -4.25 -0.50
CA GLY A 554 13.90 -3.70 0.26
C GLY A 554 14.98 -4.73 0.60
N ASP A 555 15.52 -4.59 1.81
CA ASP A 555 16.60 -5.42 2.31
C ASP A 555 16.08 -6.56 3.22
N PRO A 556 16.38 -7.84 2.90
CA PRO A 556 15.95 -8.98 3.71
C PRO A 556 16.43 -8.96 5.17
N GLN A 557 17.57 -8.35 5.50
CA GLN A 557 18.04 -8.25 6.90
C GLN A 557 17.20 -7.27 7.71
N SER A 558 16.81 -6.16 7.09
CA SER A 558 15.88 -5.17 7.63
C SER A 558 14.49 -5.80 7.80
N ALA A 559 14.02 -6.57 6.81
CA ALA A 559 12.78 -7.33 6.90
C ALA A 559 12.74 -8.26 8.11
N LEU A 560 13.81 -9.04 8.34
CA LEU A 560 13.91 -9.90 9.52
C LEU A 560 13.86 -9.10 10.83
N SER A 561 14.50 -7.92 10.89
CA SER A 561 14.44 -7.06 12.09
C SER A 561 13.01 -6.72 12.45
N TYR A 562 12.24 -6.23 11.48
CA TYR A 562 10.87 -5.81 11.71
C TYR A 562 9.94 -6.99 11.97
N TYR A 563 10.15 -8.15 11.33
CA TYR A 563 9.40 -9.36 11.68
C TYR A 563 9.65 -9.80 13.12
N LEU A 564 10.87 -9.66 13.63
CA LEU A 564 11.16 -10.00 15.03
C LEU A 564 10.53 -9.01 16.01
N ILE A 565 10.46 -7.72 15.66
CA ILE A 565 9.70 -6.73 16.43
C ILE A 565 8.21 -7.08 16.42
N ASP A 566 7.63 -7.36 15.26
CA ASP A 566 6.23 -7.76 15.11
C ASP A 566 5.90 -9.02 15.93
N ILE A 567 6.76 -10.03 15.89
CA ILE A 567 6.63 -11.23 16.72
C ILE A 567 6.64 -10.88 18.19
N GLU A 568 7.46 -9.94 18.64
CA GLU A 568 7.54 -9.53 20.05
C GLU A 568 6.28 -8.75 20.48
N THR A 569 5.78 -7.85 19.64
CA THR A 569 4.76 -6.86 20.02
C THR A 569 3.32 -7.24 19.65
N ALA A 570 3.09 -8.09 18.64
CA ALA A 570 1.74 -8.38 18.14
C ALA A 570 0.90 -9.18 19.14
N GLU A 571 -0.31 -8.72 19.46
CA GLU A 571 -1.29 -9.43 20.30
C GLU A 571 -2.67 -9.52 19.61
N PRO A 572 -3.12 -10.71 19.17
CA PRO A 572 -2.45 -12.01 19.22
C PRO A 572 -1.33 -12.14 18.16
N LEU A 573 -0.40 -13.06 18.39
CA LEU A 573 0.62 -13.42 17.40
C LEU A 573 -0.05 -13.93 16.11
N SER A 574 0.26 -13.29 14.99
CA SER A 574 -0.20 -13.71 13.66
C SER A 574 0.72 -14.76 13.06
N GLU A 575 0.17 -15.86 12.55
CA GLU A 575 0.94 -16.85 11.79
C GLU A 575 1.52 -16.25 10.49
N VAL A 576 0.90 -15.19 9.96
CA VAL A 576 1.32 -14.55 8.71
C VAL A 576 2.73 -13.96 8.85
N GLY A 577 3.01 -13.25 9.95
CA GLY A 577 4.33 -12.67 10.22
C GLY A 577 5.42 -13.75 10.30
N MET A 578 5.14 -14.84 11.02
CA MET A 578 6.05 -15.98 11.12
C MET A 578 6.30 -16.65 9.77
N ASN A 579 5.25 -16.91 9.00
CA ASN A 579 5.36 -17.55 7.69
C ASN A 579 6.14 -16.67 6.70
N ASN A 580 5.92 -15.36 6.72
CA ASN A 580 6.67 -14.42 5.89
C ASN A 580 8.14 -14.35 6.29
N ALA A 581 8.47 -14.34 7.59
CA ALA A 581 9.85 -14.43 8.04
C ALA A 581 10.55 -15.69 7.49
N LYS A 582 9.86 -16.85 7.50
CA LYS A 582 10.39 -18.10 6.93
C LYS A 582 10.68 -18.02 5.43
N LEU A 583 9.92 -17.22 4.68
CA LEU A 583 10.16 -17.04 3.25
C LEU A 583 11.53 -16.40 2.95
N LEU A 584 12.10 -15.63 3.89
CA LEU A 584 13.40 -14.98 3.71
C LEU A 584 14.53 -15.99 3.43
N TRP A 585 14.63 -17.06 4.22
CA TRP A 585 15.63 -18.12 3.97
C TRP A 585 15.12 -19.24 3.08
N ALA A 586 13.80 -19.48 3.00
CA ALA A 586 13.26 -20.50 2.09
C ALA A 586 13.54 -20.16 0.61
N ARG A 587 13.48 -18.87 0.25
CA ARG A 587 13.73 -18.39 -1.12
C ARG A 587 15.19 -18.06 -1.41
N SER A 588 16.03 -17.90 -0.38
CA SER A 588 17.45 -17.61 -0.57
C SER A 588 18.26 -18.87 -0.91
N SER A 589 19.23 -18.71 -1.79
CA SER A 589 20.31 -19.66 -2.09
C SER A 589 21.69 -19.17 -1.62
N ASP A 590 21.74 -18.00 -0.99
CA ASP A 590 22.96 -17.36 -0.50
C ASP A 590 23.28 -17.86 0.92
N LEU A 591 24.39 -18.57 1.04
CA LEU A 591 24.85 -19.15 2.31
C LEU A 591 25.23 -18.07 3.33
N GLU A 592 25.84 -16.97 2.90
CA GLU A 592 26.28 -15.89 3.79
C GLU A 592 25.07 -15.13 4.35
N GLN A 593 24.09 -14.84 3.49
CA GLN A 593 22.85 -14.18 3.90
C GLN A 593 22.08 -15.02 4.94
N ILE A 594 21.97 -16.34 4.71
CA ILE A 594 21.30 -17.25 5.64
C ILE A 594 22.09 -17.35 6.96
N GLN A 595 23.42 -17.37 6.91
CA GLN A 595 24.24 -17.33 8.11
C GLN A 595 24.00 -16.04 8.91
N SER A 596 23.92 -14.88 8.25
CA SER A 596 23.59 -13.61 8.90
C SER A 596 22.20 -13.64 9.57
N PHE A 597 21.19 -14.26 8.94
CA PHE A 597 19.89 -14.46 9.60
C PHE A 597 19.99 -15.32 10.86
N LEU A 598 20.81 -16.39 10.81
CA LEU A 598 21.03 -17.26 11.97
C LEU A 598 21.68 -16.52 13.13
N ASP A 599 22.71 -15.72 12.85
CA ASP A 599 23.42 -14.97 13.88
C ASP A 599 22.46 -14.01 14.61
N LYS A 600 21.62 -13.32 13.84
CA LYS A 600 20.58 -12.42 14.37
C LYS A 600 19.50 -13.14 15.16
N LEU A 601 18.99 -14.26 14.66
CA LEU A 601 18.02 -15.09 15.38
C LEU A 601 18.63 -15.64 16.68
N GLN A 602 19.89 -16.03 16.66
CA GLN A 602 20.58 -16.60 17.82
C GLN A 602 20.82 -15.55 18.92
N GLU A 603 21.14 -14.31 18.55
CA GLU A 603 21.15 -13.17 19.48
C GLU A 603 19.76 -12.96 20.11
N GLN A 604 18.71 -12.98 19.28
CA GLN A 604 17.34 -12.68 19.70
C GLN A 604 16.69 -13.75 20.59
N VAL A 605 17.09 -15.02 20.47
CA VAL A 605 16.63 -16.10 21.37
C VAL A 605 16.84 -15.76 22.85
N THR A 606 17.89 -15.00 23.18
CA THR A 606 18.20 -14.64 24.58
C THR A 606 17.45 -13.40 25.08
N ARG A 607 16.93 -12.57 24.16
CA ARG A 607 16.35 -11.25 24.48
C ARG A 607 14.82 -11.20 24.34
N SER A 608 14.25 -12.00 23.44
CA SER A 608 12.82 -12.00 23.15
C SER A 608 12.00 -12.63 24.28
N SER A 609 10.84 -12.05 24.60
CA SER A 609 9.87 -12.66 25.51
C SER A 609 9.18 -13.89 24.90
N ARG A 610 9.25 -14.05 23.57
CA ARG A 610 8.73 -15.18 22.79
C ARG A 610 9.86 -16.07 22.25
N ALA A 611 10.80 -16.39 23.12
CA ALA A 611 12.01 -17.15 22.77
C ALA A 611 11.71 -18.55 22.17
N ASP A 612 10.58 -19.15 22.47
CA ASP A 612 10.11 -20.41 21.86
C ASP A 612 9.84 -20.27 20.36
N VAL A 613 9.14 -19.20 19.96
CA VAL A 613 8.87 -18.87 18.55
C VAL A 613 10.17 -18.56 17.81
N VAL A 614 11.05 -17.74 18.40
CA VAL A 614 12.35 -17.42 17.80
C VAL A 614 13.24 -18.66 17.67
N LYS A 615 13.21 -19.58 18.65
CA LYS A 615 13.90 -20.88 18.55
C LYS A 615 13.38 -21.74 17.40
N GLN A 616 12.07 -21.71 17.15
CA GLN A 616 11.49 -22.41 16.00
C GLN A 616 12.00 -21.84 14.68
N LEU A 617 12.00 -20.50 14.53
CA LEU A 617 12.56 -19.84 13.34
C LEU A 617 14.06 -20.15 13.16
N LEU A 618 14.82 -20.12 14.25
CA LEU A 618 16.25 -20.48 14.25
C LEU A 618 16.47 -21.94 13.80
N ALA A 619 15.63 -22.88 14.27
CA ALA A 619 15.71 -24.28 13.86
C ALA A 619 15.40 -24.45 12.36
N ASP A 620 14.37 -23.77 11.85
CA ASP A 620 14.00 -23.79 10.44
C ASP A 620 15.13 -23.23 9.54
N ALA A 621 15.70 -22.09 9.93
CA ALA A 621 16.84 -21.50 9.22
C ALA A 621 18.10 -22.39 9.26
N LYS A 622 18.38 -23.06 10.40
CA LYS A 622 19.51 -24.02 10.52
C LYS A 622 19.32 -25.22 9.60
N ALA A 623 18.11 -25.77 9.53
CA ALA A 623 17.78 -26.87 8.64
C ALA A 623 17.97 -26.48 7.16
N ARG A 624 17.58 -25.26 6.79
CA ARG A 624 17.81 -24.71 5.45
C ARG A 624 19.29 -24.56 5.14
N LEU A 625 20.08 -23.97 6.04
CA LEU A 625 21.52 -23.81 5.86
C LEU A 625 22.21 -25.17 5.73
N ALA A 626 21.87 -26.15 6.57
CA ALA A 626 22.43 -27.50 6.49
C ALA A 626 22.14 -28.18 5.14
N THR A 627 20.94 -27.95 4.58
CA THR A 627 20.56 -28.48 3.26
C THR A 627 21.39 -27.84 2.14
N LEU A 628 21.57 -26.51 2.18
CA LEU A 628 22.38 -25.80 1.20
C LEU A 628 23.86 -26.13 1.32
N ASN A 629 24.41 -26.25 2.54
CA ASN A 629 25.78 -26.68 2.77
C ASN A 629 26.04 -28.10 2.25
N LYS A 630 25.11 -29.04 2.43
CA LYS A 630 25.23 -30.39 1.84
C LYS A 630 25.29 -30.32 0.31
N ARG A 631 24.46 -29.47 -0.30
CA ARG A 631 24.44 -29.26 -1.75
C ARG A 631 25.73 -28.61 -2.24
N ASP A 632 26.19 -27.52 -1.63
CA ASP A 632 27.45 -26.85 -1.97
C ASP A 632 28.65 -27.80 -1.78
N GLN A 633 28.69 -28.55 -0.69
CA GLN A 633 29.72 -29.57 -0.47
C GLN A 633 29.69 -30.66 -1.55
N PHE A 634 28.51 -31.13 -1.94
CA PHE A 634 28.36 -32.08 -3.04
C PHE A 634 28.87 -31.49 -4.35
N GLU A 635 28.54 -30.23 -4.68
CA GLU A 635 29.02 -29.55 -5.88
C GLU A 635 30.56 -29.37 -5.86
N ARG A 636 31.14 -28.85 -4.77
CA ARG A 636 32.60 -28.63 -4.64
C ARG A 636 33.42 -29.90 -4.72
N THR A 637 32.92 -30.99 -4.14
CA THR A 637 33.61 -32.28 -4.13
C THR A 637 33.50 -33.04 -5.45
N ALA A 638 32.82 -32.50 -6.48
CA ALA A 638 32.77 -33.13 -7.80
C ALA A 638 34.18 -33.34 -8.40
N VAL A 639 35.12 -32.43 -8.12
CA VAL A 639 36.51 -32.53 -8.55
C VAL A 639 37.17 -33.84 -8.08
N SER A 640 36.89 -34.31 -6.86
CA SER A 640 37.48 -35.56 -6.37
C SER A 640 36.89 -36.81 -7.03
N ARG A 641 35.69 -36.69 -7.61
CA ARG A 641 35.01 -37.76 -8.35
C ARG A 641 35.34 -37.76 -9.84
N TRP A 642 35.95 -36.69 -10.35
CA TRP A 642 36.36 -36.55 -11.75
C TRP A 642 37.16 -37.76 -12.31
N PRO A 643 38.14 -38.34 -11.57
CA PRO A 643 38.90 -39.49 -12.06
C PRO A 643 38.05 -40.74 -12.35
N SER A 644 36.86 -40.86 -11.73
CA SER A 644 35.96 -42.01 -11.93
C SER A 644 35.15 -41.95 -13.23
N LEU A 645 35.23 -40.84 -13.98
CA LEU A 645 34.52 -40.67 -15.24
C LEU A 645 35.16 -41.50 -16.34
N THR A 646 34.33 -42.27 -17.05
CA THR A 646 34.73 -43.00 -18.25
C THR A 646 34.87 -42.03 -19.44
N ALA A 647 35.72 -42.36 -20.42
CA ALA A 647 35.90 -41.54 -21.62
C ALA A 647 34.58 -41.16 -22.33
N PRO A 648 33.57 -42.04 -22.40
CA PRO A 648 32.25 -41.67 -22.91
C PRO A 648 31.49 -40.64 -22.09
N ALA A 649 31.52 -40.75 -20.76
CA ALA A 649 30.88 -39.77 -19.89
C ALA A 649 31.52 -38.39 -20.08
N ARG A 650 32.84 -38.33 -20.26
CA ARG A 650 33.56 -37.07 -20.54
C ARG A 650 33.23 -36.50 -21.92
N LYS A 651 33.06 -37.34 -22.94
CA LYS A 651 32.59 -36.94 -24.26
C LYS A 651 31.19 -36.33 -24.19
N LEU A 652 30.28 -36.95 -23.45
CA LEU A 652 28.92 -36.44 -23.24
C LEU A 652 28.92 -35.11 -22.47
N LEU A 653 29.79 -34.98 -21.46
CA LEU A 653 29.98 -33.74 -20.69
C LEU A 653 30.54 -32.60 -21.55
N THR A 654 31.40 -32.91 -22.52
CA THR A 654 31.93 -31.93 -23.49
C THR A 654 30.81 -31.41 -24.40
N VAL A 655 29.88 -32.28 -24.83
CA VAL A 655 28.68 -31.86 -25.58
C VAL A 655 27.82 -30.94 -24.72
N PHE A 656 27.59 -31.27 -23.44
CA PHE A 656 26.84 -30.39 -22.54
C PHE A 656 27.53 -29.05 -22.28
N ALA A 657 28.86 -28.99 -22.32
CA ALA A 657 29.58 -27.72 -22.23
C ALA A 657 29.51 -26.87 -23.51
N SER A 658 29.25 -27.49 -24.67
CA SER A 658 29.18 -26.79 -25.96
C SER A 658 27.77 -26.36 -26.39
N ILE A 659 26.74 -26.84 -25.70
CA ILE A 659 25.33 -26.50 -26.00
C ILE A 659 24.68 -25.77 -24.82
N LYS A 660 23.75 -24.85 -25.11
CA LYS A 660 22.98 -24.12 -24.07
C LYS A 660 21.65 -24.79 -23.73
N THR A 661 21.06 -25.51 -24.68
CA THR A 661 19.76 -26.17 -24.59
C THR A 661 19.75 -27.41 -25.48
N TYR A 662 18.90 -28.39 -25.20
CA TYR A 662 18.66 -29.55 -26.06
C TYR A 662 17.17 -29.95 -25.99
N LYS A 663 16.62 -30.53 -27.07
CA LYS A 663 15.21 -30.94 -27.14
C LYS A 663 14.93 -32.29 -26.46
N GLY A 664 15.95 -33.13 -26.35
CA GLY A 664 15.89 -34.41 -25.66
C GLY A 664 17.22 -35.16 -25.74
N LEU A 665 17.39 -36.20 -24.92
CA LEU A 665 18.66 -36.95 -24.84
C LEU A 665 19.06 -37.60 -26.18
N ALA A 666 18.12 -37.79 -27.12
CA ALA A 666 18.41 -38.26 -28.48
C ALA A 666 19.33 -37.30 -29.25
N GLU A 667 19.09 -35.99 -29.13
CA GLU A 667 19.91 -34.96 -29.77
C GLU A 667 21.33 -34.94 -29.17
N VAL A 668 21.43 -35.04 -27.83
CA VAL A 668 22.71 -35.10 -27.14
C VAL A 668 23.49 -36.37 -27.52
N ALA A 669 22.80 -37.50 -27.66
CA ALA A 669 23.39 -38.76 -28.11
C ALA A 669 23.94 -38.65 -29.54
N GLU A 670 23.22 -38.00 -30.44
CA GLU A 670 23.66 -37.74 -31.82
C GLU A 670 24.92 -36.87 -31.85
N TYR A 671 24.95 -35.74 -31.13
CA TYR A 671 26.15 -34.90 -31.02
C TYR A 671 27.34 -35.64 -30.41
N ALA A 672 27.09 -36.52 -29.43
CA ALA A 672 28.12 -37.35 -28.84
C ALA A 672 28.54 -38.53 -29.74
N GLY A 673 27.85 -38.79 -30.85
CA GLY A 673 28.05 -39.97 -31.69
C GLY A 673 27.86 -41.28 -30.92
N MET A 674 26.84 -41.33 -30.06
CA MET A 674 26.52 -42.43 -29.17
C MET A 674 25.10 -42.95 -29.43
N GLU A 675 24.85 -44.21 -29.09
CA GLU A 675 23.49 -44.75 -29.04
C GLU A 675 22.73 -44.17 -27.82
N LEU A 676 21.43 -43.92 -27.98
CA LEU A 676 20.58 -43.22 -27.01
C LEU A 676 20.52 -43.89 -25.64
N THR A 677 20.32 -45.20 -25.56
CA THR A 677 20.27 -45.91 -24.26
C THR A 677 21.58 -45.78 -23.50
N TRP A 678 22.70 -45.74 -24.23
CA TRP A 678 24.01 -45.62 -23.66
C TRP A 678 24.34 -44.18 -23.23
N ALA A 679 23.94 -43.19 -24.04
CA ALA A 679 23.99 -41.78 -23.67
C ALA A 679 23.19 -41.50 -22.40
N LYS A 680 22.00 -42.11 -22.25
CA LYS A 680 21.16 -42.00 -21.05
C LYS A 680 21.86 -42.52 -19.80
N ARG A 681 22.48 -43.71 -19.85
CA ARG A 681 23.23 -44.25 -18.70
C ARG A 681 24.38 -43.34 -18.26
N HIS A 682 25.09 -42.75 -19.22
CA HIS A 682 26.17 -41.82 -18.90
C HIS A 682 25.65 -40.48 -18.40
N TYR A 683 24.54 -39.99 -18.93
CA TYR A 683 23.83 -38.82 -18.41
C TYR A 683 23.45 -39.00 -16.94
N ASP A 684 22.75 -40.08 -16.59
CA ASP A 684 22.34 -40.37 -15.22
C ASP A 684 23.56 -40.41 -14.28
N LYS A 685 24.65 -41.05 -14.73
CA LYS A 685 25.91 -41.10 -13.98
C LYS A 685 26.59 -39.74 -13.81
N LEU A 686 26.51 -38.84 -14.80
CA LEU A 686 27.05 -37.48 -14.68
C LEU A 686 26.24 -36.65 -13.68
N VAL A 687 24.93 -36.86 -13.61
CA VAL A 687 24.05 -36.24 -12.62
C VAL A 687 24.36 -36.79 -11.22
N ASP A 688 24.42 -38.12 -11.07
CA ASP A 688 24.71 -38.80 -9.79
C ASP A 688 26.07 -38.42 -9.20
N LEU A 689 27.09 -38.17 -10.04
CA LEU A 689 28.41 -37.76 -9.61
C LEU A 689 28.53 -36.25 -9.36
N GLY A 690 27.48 -35.47 -9.66
CA GLY A 690 27.47 -34.02 -9.52
C GLY A 690 28.29 -33.29 -10.57
N MET A 691 28.52 -33.90 -11.73
CA MET A 691 29.21 -33.27 -12.86
C MET A 691 28.26 -32.41 -13.69
N LEU A 692 27.02 -32.87 -13.80
CA LEU A 692 25.92 -32.17 -14.45
C LEU A 692 24.84 -31.87 -13.40
N LEU A 693 24.49 -30.60 -13.24
CA LEU A 693 23.49 -30.14 -12.28
C LEU A 693 22.21 -29.85 -13.05
N VAL A 694 21.19 -30.66 -12.81
CA VAL A 694 19.94 -30.65 -13.58
C VAL A 694 18.81 -30.18 -12.68
N THR A 695 17.93 -29.34 -13.23
CA THR A 695 16.67 -28.90 -12.65
C THR A 695 15.53 -29.30 -13.60
N ASP A 696 14.28 -29.12 -13.18
CA ASP A 696 13.12 -29.51 -13.99
C ASP A 696 13.05 -28.82 -15.36
N THR A 697 13.73 -27.67 -15.52
CA THR A 697 13.65 -26.82 -16.72
C THR A 697 14.99 -26.54 -17.39
N THR A 698 16.12 -26.85 -16.75
CA THR A 698 17.46 -26.52 -17.27
C THR A 698 18.57 -27.40 -16.70
N PHE A 699 19.74 -27.39 -17.33
CA PHE A 699 20.96 -28.04 -16.87
C PHE A 699 22.12 -27.04 -16.82
N ARG A 700 23.11 -27.31 -15.98
CA ARG A 700 24.42 -26.65 -16.04
C ARG A 700 25.53 -27.65 -15.76
N VAL A 701 26.67 -27.48 -16.43
CA VAL A 701 27.90 -28.19 -16.03
C VAL A 701 28.37 -27.61 -14.69
N ASN A 702 28.83 -28.48 -13.79
CA ASN A 702 29.32 -28.02 -12.49
C ASN A 702 30.54 -27.08 -12.68
N PRO A 703 30.51 -25.86 -12.13
CA PRO A 703 31.57 -24.87 -12.37
C PRO A 703 32.93 -25.31 -11.80
N HIS A 704 32.96 -26.13 -10.74
CA HIS A 704 34.21 -26.56 -10.12
C HIS A 704 35.03 -27.52 -10.99
N ILE A 705 34.41 -28.18 -11.97
CA ILE A 705 35.08 -29.09 -12.90
C ILE A 705 35.38 -28.45 -14.26
N ALA A 706 34.92 -27.21 -14.52
CA ALA A 706 35.15 -26.53 -15.80
C ALA A 706 36.65 -26.43 -16.18
N PRO A 707 37.59 -26.11 -15.26
CA PRO A 707 39.01 -26.09 -15.59
C PRO A 707 39.58 -27.45 -15.99
N LEU A 708 39.00 -28.54 -15.48
CA LEU A 708 39.41 -29.91 -15.83
C LEU A 708 38.91 -30.27 -17.24
N LEU A 709 37.69 -29.87 -17.56
CA LEU A 709 37.08 -30.08 -18.87
C LEU A 709 37.82 -29.29 -19.97
N GLU A 710 38.22 -28.05 -19.69
CA GLU A 710 39.02 -27.23 -20.61
C GLU A 710 40.39 -27.84 -20.90
N ARG A 711 41.09 -28.36 -19.87
CA ARG A 711 42.38 -29.05 -20.05
C ARG A 711 42.25 -30.30 -20.93
N GLU A 712 41.16 -31.04 -20.78
CA GLU A 712 40.91 -32.25 -21.58
C GLU A 712 40.57 -31.91 -23.04
N ALA A 713 39.85 -30.82 -23.28
CA ALA A 713 39.58 -30.32 -24.64
C ALA A 713 40.86 -29.89 -25.39
N GLN A 714 41.88 -29.39 -24.70
CA GLN A 714 43.17 -28.99 -25.30
C GLN A 714 43.96 -30.15 -25.93
N HIS A 715 43.67 -31.41 -25.57
CA HIS A 715 44.45 -32.59 -25.98
C HIS A 715 43.65 -33.57 -26.84
N ALA A 716 42.48 -33.18 -27.36
CA ALA A 716 41.58 -34.06 -28.10
C ALA A 716 41.77 -33.98 -29.62
N VAL A 717 42.06 -35.12 -30.27
CA VAL A 717 42.00 -35.27 -31.74
C VAL A 717 40.72 -36.05 -32.09
N ILE A 718 39.83 -35.43 -32.87
CA ILE A 718 38.56 -36.06 -33.31
C ILE A 718 38.75 -36.66 -34.70
N GLY A 719 38.77 -37.99 -34.79
CA GLY A 719 38.82 -38.72 -36.06
C GLY A 719 37.44 -39.17 -36.56
N ARG A 720 37.20 -39.11 -37.87
CA ARG A 720 36.02 -39.70 -38.55
C ARG A 720 36.49 -40.72 -39.58
N ILE A 721 36.01 -41.97 -39.47
CA ILE A 721 36.28 -43.03 -40.45
C ILE A 721 35.12 -43.06 -41.45
N VAL A 722 35.42 -42.88 -42.73
CA VAL A 722 34.47 -43.11 -43.84
C VAL A 722 34.78 -44.48 -44.45
N ARG A 723 33.80 -45.39 -44.47
CA ARG A 723 33.94 -46.71 -45.12
C ARG A 723 33.42 -46.61 -46.56
N ALA A 724 34.26 -46.89 -47.55
CA ALA A 724 33.87 -46.88 -48.96
C ALA A 724 32.91 -48.04 -49.28
N GLN A 725 31.80 -47.75 -49.96
CA GLN A 725 30.86 -48.74 -50.50
C GLN A 725 31.17 -48.89 -52.00
N GLY A 726 31.94 -49.92 -52.35
CA GLY A 726 32.71 -49.98 -53.59
C GLY A 726 31.91 -49.92 -54.90
N THR A 727 32.43 -49.16 -55.86
CA THR A 727 32.17 -49.31 -57.30
C THR A 727 33.53 -49.55 -58.00
N SER A 728 33.60 -50.49 -58.95
CA SER A 728 34.83 -50.97 -59.62
C SER A 728 35.52 -49.95 -60.56
N ALA A 729 35.45 -48.65 -60.26
CA ALA A 729 35.98 -47.56 -61.07
C ALA A 729 37.49 -47.33 -60.84
N VAL A 730 38.30 -48.40 -60.88
CA VAL A 730 39.76 -48.33 -60.76
C VAL A 730 40.43 -48.80 -62.05
N LYS A 731 41.53 -48.13 -62.45
CA LYS A 731 42.38 -48.50 -63.60
C LYS A 731 43.74 -49.00 -63.10
N GLN A 732 44.37 -49.92 -63.83
CA GLN A 732 45.78 -50.27 -63.61
C GLN A 732 46.71 -49.09 -63.90
N VAL A 733 47.76 -48.95 -63.10
CA VAL A 733 48.71 -47.83 -63.17
C VAL A 733 49.60 -47.88 -64.41
N PHE A 734 49.94 -49.07 -64.92
CA PHE A 734 50.77 -49.27 -66.13
C PHE A 734 49.90 -49.66 -67.32
N ASN A 735 50.21 -49.14 -68.52
CA ASN A 735 49.45 -49.44 -69.73
C ASN A 735 50.02 -50.67 -70.48
N SER A 736 51.25 -51.09 -70.17
CA SER A 736 51.87 -52.29 -70.73
C SER A 736 52.80 -53.03 -69.75
N GLN A 737 52.99 -54.34 -69.96
CA GLN A 737 53.96 -55.15 -69.20
C GLN A 737 55.41 -54.68 -69.41
N ARG A 738 55.68 -54.04 -70.55
CA ARG A 738 57.01 -53.50 -70.88
C ARG A 738 57.32 -52.26 -70.05
N GLU A 739 56.40 -51.32 -69.94
CA GLU A 739 56.50 -50.18 -69.02
C GLU A 739 56.78 -50.66 -67.59
N PHE A 740 56.02 -51.67 -67.13
CA PHE A 740 56.22 -52.22 -65.79
C PHE A 740 57.61 -52.84 -65.59
N SER A 741 58.10 -53.59 -66.58
CA SER A 741 59.42 -54.23 -66.50
C SER A 741 60.56 -53.20 -66.47
N ILE A 742 60.48 -52.16 -67.32
CA ILE A 742 61.46 -51.06 -67.33
C ILE A 742 61.36 -50.25 -66.03
N TYR A 743 60.16 -49.99 -65.53
CA TYR A 743 59.96 -49.35 -64.23
C TYR A 743 60.61 -50.13 -63.09
N GLN A 744 60.46 -51.46 -63.05
CA GLN A 744 61.12 -52.29 -62.04
C GLN A 744 62.64 -52.20 -62.11
N VAL A 745 63.21 -52.22 -63.32
CA VAL A 745 64.65 -52.02 -63.52
C VAL A 745 65.08 -50.64 -63.02
N LEU A 746 64.34 -49.58 -63.33
CA LEU A 746 64.65 -48.22 -62.90
C LEU A 746 64.55 -48.01 -61.39
N VAL A 747 63.53 -48.59 -60.72
CA VAL A 747 63.45 -48.57 -59.25
C VAL A 747 64.67 -49.22 -58.61
N GLN A 748 65.19 -50.29 -59.21
CA GLN A 748 66.41 -50.95 -58.72
C GLN A 748 67.70 -50.16 -59.04
N LEU A 749 67.74 -49.49 -60.19
CA LEU A 749 68.87 -48.63 -60.57
C LEU A 749 68.90 -47.32 -59.77
N CYS A 750 67.74 -46.86 -59.28
CA CYS A 750 67.58 -45.58 -58.59
C CYS A 750 67.09 -45.74 -57.12
N PRO A 751 67.73 -46.54 -56.25
CA PRO A 751 67.19 -46.88 -54.92
C PRO A 751 67.07 -45.67 -53.97
N ASN A 752 67.85 -44.61 -54.21
CA ASN A 752 67.85 -43.38 -53.42
C ASN A 752 66.94 -42.28 -54.01
N HIS A 753 66.17 -42.59 -55.06
CA HIS A 753 65.32 -41.64 -55.77
C HIS A 753 63.88 -42.13 -55.82
N LEU A 754 62.95 -41.20 -56.03
CA LEU A 754 61.54 -41.54 -56.19
C LEU A 754 61.29 -41.79 -57.68
N VAL A 755 60.81 -42.98 -58.02
CA VAL A 755 60.43 -43.32 -59.40
C VAL A 755 58.92 -43.38 -59.47
N PHE A 756 58.32 -42.54 -60.31
CA PHE A 756 56.88 -42.45 -60.46
C PHE A 756 56.44 -42.96 -61.84
N PRO A 757 55.45 -43.86 -61.92
CA PRO A 757 54.89 -44.31 -63.19
C PRO A 757 53.71 -43.45 -63.65
N ASN A 758 53.54 -43.33 -64.97
CA ASN A 758 52.40 -42.68 -65.64
C ASN A 758 52.06 -41.29 -65.07
N CYS A 759 53.07 -40.44 -64.95
CA CYS A 759 52.91 -39.08 -64.44
C CYS A 759 52.29 -38.16 -65.49
N SER A 760 51.24 -37.42 -65.10
CA SER A 760 50.80 -36.28 -65.90
C SER A 760 51.92 -35.24 -65.97
N LEU A 761 52.11 -34.64 -67.16
CA LEU A 761 53.10 -33.58 -67.32
C LEU A 761 52.82 -32.39 -66.38
N GLN A 762 51.56 -32.15 -66.01
CA GLN A 762 51.16 -31.11 -65.06
C GLN A 762 51.69 -31.31 -63.64
N SER A 763 52.07 -32.54 -63.29
CA SER A 763 52.62 -32.84 -61.98
C SER A 763 54.13 -32.59 -61.89
N ILE A 764 54.82 -32.44 -63.03
CA ILE A 764 56.28 -32.35 -63.09
C ILE A 764 56.79 -31.10 -63.81
N MET A 765 55.93 -30.41 -64.58
CA MET A 765 56.24 -29.13 -65.21
C MET A 765 55.32 -28.04 -64.65
N SER A 766 55.83 -26.82 -64.54
CA SER A 766 55.03 -25.68 -64.06
C SER A 766 54.00 -25.26 -65.10
N TYR A 767 52.71 -25.31 -64.76
CA TYR A 767 51.63 -24.87 -65.65
C TYR A 767 51.87 -23.47 -66.21
N GLU A 768 52.19 -22.50 -65.35
CA GLU A 768 52.34 -21.09 -65.77
C GLU A 768 53.54 -20.90 -66.70
N ARG A 769 54.67 -21.54 -66.39
CA ARG A 769 55.88 -21.44 -67.23
C ARG A 769 55.69 -22.12 -68.57
N MET A 770 55.05 -23.29 -68.62
CA MET A 770 54.80 -23.98 -69.88
C MET A 770 53.85 -23.19 -70.78
N LYS A 771 52.86 -22.48 -70.20
CA LYS A 771 51.94 -21.62 -70.97
C LYS A 771 52.67 -20.48 -71.70
N GLU A 772 53.75 -19.98 -71.13
CA GLU A 772 54.55 -18.90 -71.70
C GLU A 772 55.62 -19.38 -72.68
N LEU A 773 56.18 -20.58 -72.46
CA LEU A 773 57.37 -21.06 -73.17
C LEU A 773 57.07 -21.85 -74.46
N VAL A 774 55.85 -22.36 -74.65
CA VAL A 774 55.50 -23.17 -75.83
C VAL A 774 54.30 -22.60 -76.59
N SER A 775 54.09 -23.10 -77.81
CA SER A 775 52.93 -22.71 -78.63
C SER A 775 51.61 -23.16 -77.99
N GLU A 776 50.50 -22.51 -78.34
CA GLU A 776 49.17 -22.87 -77.83
C GLU A 776 48.78 -24.34 -78.14
N ASP A 777 49.20 -24.86 -79.29
CA ASP A 777 48.98 -26.26 -79.69
C ASP A 777 49.81 -27.25 -78.86
N ASP A 778 51.08 -26.93 -78.57
CA ASP A 778 51.93 -27.72 -77.68
C ASP A 778 51.42 -27.65 -76.22
N PHE A 779 50.96 -26.48 -75.76
CA PHE A 779 50.37 -26.29 -74.43
C PHE A 779 49.07 -27.09 -74.25
N GLY A 780 48.21 -27.11 -75.28
CA GLY A 780 47.00 -27.92 -75.29
C GLY A 780 47.29 -29.44 -75.21
N TYR A 781 48.42 -29.89 -75.76
CA TYR A 781 48.88 -31.27 -75.63
C TYR A 781 49.43 -31.56 -74.22
N TYR A 782 50.21 -30.64 -73.66
CA TYR A 782 50.75 -30.71 -72.28
C TYR A 782 49.69 -31.04 -71.22
N LEU A 783 48.50 -30.41 -71.28
CA LEU A 783 47.44 -30.61 -70.29
C LEU A 783 46.86 -32.02 -70.24
N ARG A 784 46.96 -32.78 -71.33
CA ARG A 784 46.37 -34.12 -71.44
C ARG A 784 47.41 -35.24 -71.54
N ALA A 785 48.68 -34.88 -71.66
CA ALA A 785 49.75 -35.84 -71.83
C ALA A 785 50.27 -36.36 -70.48
N SER A 786 50.78 -37.59 -70.53
CA SER A 786 51.57 -38.22 -69.48
C SER A 786 52.87 -38.73 -70.07
N VAL A 787 53.85 -38.96 -69.21
CA VAL A 787 55.08 -39.69 -69.52
C VAL A 787 55.11 -40.97 -68.71
N ASP A 788 55.66 -42.03 -69.30
CA ASP A 788 55.58 -43.37 -68.71
C ASP A 788 56.30 -43.46 -67.38
N ILE A 789 57.49 -42.86 -67.25
CA ILE A 789 58.31 -42.93 -66.04
C ILE A 789 59.01 -41.60 -65.78
N VAL A 790 59.02 -41.15 -64.53
CA VAL A 790 59.79 -39.99 -64.06
C VAL A 790 60.62 -40.37 -62.84
N VAL A 791 61.89 -40.00 -62.85
CA VAL A 791 62.79 -40.08 -61.69
C VAL A 791 62.87 -38.71 -61.04
N VAL A 792 62.63 -38.67 -59.73
CA VAL A 792 62.55 -37.46 -58.91
C VAL A 792 63.53 -37.56 -57.75
N SER A 793 64.16 -36.43 -57.42
CA SER A 793 65.04 -36.30 -56.25
C SER A 793 64.27 -36.59 -54.94
N SER A 794 64.78 -37.50 -54.11
CA SER A 794 64.21 -37.73 -52.77
C SER A 794 64.53 -36.61 -51.76
N THR A 795 65.49 -35.74 -52.09
CA THR A 795 65.93 -34.62 -51.23
C THR A 795 65.31 -33.29 -51.64
N MET A 796 65.26 -33.01 -52.95
CA MET A 796 64.74 -31.75 -53.49
C MET A 796 63.33 -31.88 -54.08
N TYR A 797 62.85 -33.11 -54.30
CA TYR A 797 61.53 -33.38 -54.88
C TYR A 797 61.32 -32.77 -56.28
N LEU A 798 62.41 -32.56 -57.05
CA LEU A 798 62.37 -32.07 -58.44
C LEU A 798 62.56 -33.21 -59.45
N PRO A 799 61.92 -33.15 -60.64
CA PRO A 799 62.09 -34.14 -61.70
C PRO A 799 63.49 -34.04 -62.31
N MET A 800 64.17 -35.18 -62.42
CA MET A 800 65.56 -35.27 -62.86
C MET A 800 65.70 -35.95 -64.21
N LEU A 801 64.82 -36.90 -64.52
CA LEU A 801 64.83 -37.65 -65.76
C LEU A 801 63.42 -38.13 -66.07
N ALA A 802 62.98 -37.97 -67.32
CA ALA A 802 61.75 -38.52 -67.83
C ALA A 802 62.05 -39.55 -68.91
N ILE A 803 61.28 -40.64 -68.93
CA ILE A 803 61.49 -41.77 -69.85
C ILE A 803 60.16 -42.16 -70.48
N GLU A 804 60.15 -42.21 -71.80
CA GLU A 804 59.06 -42.79 -72.60
C GLU A 804 59.49 -44.15 -73.15
N VAL A 805 58.60 -45.14 -73.08
CA VAL A 805 58.84 -46.49 -73.59
C VAL A 805 58.09 -46.66 -74.91
N ASP A 806 58.81 -46.47 -76.01
CA ASP A 806 58.25 -46.59 -77.35
C ASP A 806 57.92 -48.04 -77.72
N SER A 807 56.79 -48.24 -78.39
CA SER A 807 56.38 -49.51 -78.99
C SER A 807 56.42 -49.50 -80.52
N VAL A 808 56.19 -50.66 -81.16
CA VAL A 808 56.17 -50.82 -82.63
C VAL A 808 55.02 -50.01 -83.29
N TRP A 809 54.08 -49.50 -82.50
CA TRP A 809 52.93 -48.73 -82.97
C TRP A 809 53.20 -47.23 -83.20
N HIS A 810 54.44 -46.77 -82.99
CA HIS A 810 54.84 -45.35 -83.10
C HIS A 810 55.13 -44.84 -84.53
N ASP A 811 55.02 -45.67 -85.57
CA ASP A 811 55.40 -45.28 -86.94
C ASP A 811 54.26 -44.61 -87.74
N THR A 812 53.19 -44.13 -87.09
CA THR A 812 52.13 -43.35 -87.74
C THR A 812 52.45 -41.86 -87.73
N GLU A 813 52.14 -41.13 -88.82
CA GLU A 813 52.38 -39.67 -88.91
C GLU A 813 51.78 -38.88 -87.73
N ARG A 814 50.64 -39.33 -87.19
CA ARG A 814 49.98 -38.68 -86.05
C ARG A 814 50.75 -38.87 -84.75
N GLN A 815 51.29 -40.07 -84.49
CA GLN A 815 52.10 -40.29 -83.29
C GLN A 815 53.44 -39.58 -83.40
N GLN A 816 54.07 -39.58 -84.58
CA GLN A 816 55.32 -38.84 -84.80
C GLN A 816 55.14 -37.33 -84.55
N ARG A 817 54.03 -36.73 -85.00
CA ARG A 817 53.72 -35.33 -84.65
C ARG A 817 53.53 -35.11 -83.15
N ASN A 818 52.90 -36.03 -82.42
CA ASN A 818 52.70 -35.91 -80.97
C ASN A 818 54.00 -36.13 -80.19
N ASP A 819 54.85 -37.01 -80.69
CA ASP A 819 56.17 -37.29 -80.18
C ASP A 819 57.07 -36.04 -80.33
N ASP A 820 57.06 -35.41 -81.51
CA ASP A 820 57.75 -34.13 -81.73
C ASP A 820 57.24 -33.04 -80.79
N LYS A 821 55.94 -33.05 -80.43
CA LYS A 821 55.37 -32.15 -79.41
C LYS A 821 55.92 -32.45 -78.02
N LYS A 822 55.98 -33.73 -77.62
CA LYS A 822 56.58 -34.14 -76.33
C LYS A 822 58.04 -33.73 -76.23
N ASP A 823 58.82 -33.97 -77.29
CA ASP A 823 60.23 -33.62 -77.34
C ASP A 823 60.45 -32.11 -77.13
N ARG A 824 59.64 -31.27 -77.80
CA ARG A 824 59.65 -29.81 -77.59
C ARG A 824 59.23 -29.41 -76.18
N LEU A 825 58.24 -30.07 -75.59
CA LEU A 825 57.77 -29.79 -74.22
C LEU A 825 58.85 -30.10 -73.18
N PHE A 826 59.50 -31.25 -73.26
CA PHE A 826 60.59 -31.61 -72.35
C PHE A 826 61.81 -30.71 -72.52
N ALA A 827 62.14 -30.35 -73.77
CA ALA A 827 63.20 -29.39 -74.05
C ALA A 827 62.90 -28.01 -73.44
N ALA A 828 61.67 -27.51 -73.56
CA ALA A 828 61.26 -26.23 -72.98
C ALA A 828 61.22 -26.26 -71.43
N ALA A 829 60.84 -27.40 -70.84
CA ALA A 829 60.81 -27.59 -69.39
C ALA A 829 62.20 -27.75 -68.75
N GLY A 830 63.23 -28.01 -69.57
CA GLY A 830 64.60 -28.26 -69.08
C GLY A 830 64.75 -29.60 -68.35
N ILE A 831 63.85 -30.56 -68.59
CA ILE A 831 63.92 -31.90 -67.99
C ILE A 831 64.51 -32.86 -69.03
N PRO A 832 65.61 -33.58 -68.70
CA PRO A 832 66.15 -34.58 -69.59
C PRO A 832 65.12 -35.66 -69.93
N PHE A 833 64.98 -35.97 -71.21
CA PHE A 833 63.96 -36.89 -71.73
C PHE A 833 64.60 -37.96 -72.60
N ILE A 834 64.46 -39.23 -72.20
CA ILE A 834 64.96 -40.39 -72.95
C ILE A 834 63.78 -41.16 -73.52
N ARG A 835 63.89 -41.56 -74.78
CA ARG A 835 62.95 -42.47 -75.42
C ARG A 835 63.63 -43.81 -75.62
N LEU A 836 63.10 -44.84 -74.98
CA LEU A 836 63.63 -46.19 -75.07
C LEU A 836 62.76 -47.00 -76.03
N ARG A 837 63.36 -47.53 -77.08
CA ARG A 837 62.70 -48.45 -78.01
C ARG A 837 63.34 -49.84 -77.94
N PRO A 838 62.76 -50.78 -77.17
CA PRO A 838 63.24 -52.15 -77.14
C PRO A 838 62.99 -52.83 -78.49
N VAL A 839 64.04 -53.26 -79.18
CA VAL A 839 63.92 -54.05 -80.42
C VAL A 839 63.94 -55.53 -80.05
N GLY A 840 62.84 -56.24 -80.33
CA GLY A 840 62.66 -57.65 -79.94
C GLY A 840 62.23 -57.85 -78.48
N SER A 841 62.72 -58.92 -77.84
CA SER A 841 62.45 -59.27 -76.45
C SER A 841 63.76 -59.28 -75.63
N PRO A 842 64.36 -58.12 -75.34
CA PRO A 842 65.62 -58.07 -74.59
C PRO A 842 65.44 -58.60 -73.16
N SER A 843 66.47 -59.29 -72.66
CA SER A 843 66.51 -59.74 -71.26
C SER A 843 66.59 -58.56 -70.29
N GLU A 844 66.19 -58.75 -69.03
CA GLU A 844 66.30 -57.71 -68.00
C GLU A 844 67.73 -57.16 -67.86
N ASN A 845 68.75 -58.03 -67.96
CA ASN A 845 70.16 -57.64 -67.94
C ASN A 845 70.55 -56.79 -69.16
N THR A 846 69.98 -57.09 -70.33
CA THR A 846 70.18 -56.31 -71.55
C THR A 846 69.53 -54.93 -71.43
N ILE A 847 68.30 -54.88 -70.91
CA ILE A 847 67.58 -53.62 -70.65
C ILE A 847 68.38 -52.78 -69.66
N ARG A 848 68.84 -53.39 -68.55
CA ARG A 848 69.66 -52.71 -67.54
C ARG A 848 70.94 -52.11 -68.12
N ALA A 849 71.70 -52.89 -68.89
CA ALA A 849 72.95 -52.43 -69.50
C ALA A 849 72.72 -51.31 -70.54
N GLN A 850 71.69 -51.44 -71.38
CA GLN A 850 71.37 -50.44 -72.40
C GLN A 850 70.79 -49.15 -71.80
N VAL A 851 69.93 -49.26 -70.79
CA VAL A 851 69.40 -48.10 -70.05
C VAL A 851 70.56 -47.37 -69.36
N ALA A 852 71.47 -48.08 -68.70
CA ALA A 852 72.65 -47.48 -68.09
C ALA A 852 73.57 -46.80 -69.13
N GLN A 853 73.75 -47.40 -70.31
CA GLN A 853 74.50 -46.80 -71.41
C GLN A 853 73.86 -45.50 -71.92
N HIS A 854 72.55 -45.50 -72.19
CA HIS A 854 71.85 -44.29 -72.66
C HIS A 854 71.81 -43.18 -71.61
N VAL A 855 71.76 -43.57 -70.34
CA VAL A 855 71.94 -42.67 -69.19
C VAL A 855 73.35 -42.06 -69.21
N ASP A 856 74.43 -42.84 -69.38
CA ASP A 856 75.80 -42.32 -69.49
C ASP A 856 76.00 -41.41 -70.73
N GLU A 857 75.39 -41.75 -71.87
CA GLU A 857 75.39 -40.90 -73.06
C GLU A 857 74.67 -39.56 -72.81
N LEU A 858 73.56 -39.59 -72.07
CA LEU A 858 72.84 -38.40 -71.65
C LEU A 858 73.72 -37.54 -70.70
N VAL A 859 74.42 -38.15 -69.74
CA VAL A 859 75.38 -37.45 -68.86
C VAL A 859 76.39 -36.65 -69.67
N ARG A 860 76.97 -37.27 -70.69
CA ARG A 860 78.02 -36.65 -71.51
C ARG A 860 77.51 -35.52 -72.42
N SER A 861 76.22 -35.51 -72.71
CA SER A 861 75.57 -34.51 -73.58
C SER A 861 74.84 -33.40 -72.80
N LEU A 862 74.72 -33.51 -71.47
CA LEU A 862 74.16 -32.46 -70.61
C LEU A 862 75.01 -31.19 -70.66
N ARG A 863 74.35 -30.05 -70.89
CA ARG A 863 75.01 -28.74 -70.84
C ARG A 863 75.19 -28.27 -69.40
N ALA A 864 76.36 -27.71 -69.10
CA ALA A 864 76.73 -27.26 -67.76
C ALA A 864 75.89 -26.08 -67.22
N ASP A 865 75.12 -25.41 -68.08
CA ASP A 865 74.28 -24.25 -67.76
C ASP A 865 72.82 -24.63 -67.37
N LEU A 866 72.46 -25.91 -67.38
CA LEU A 866 71.12 -26.37 -66.99
C LEU A 866 70.88 -26.21 -65.47
N PRO A 867 69.73 -25.65 -65.03
CA PRO A 867 69.35 -25.63 -63.63
C PRO A 867 69.29 -27.05 -63.05
N GLY A 868 70.05 -27.30 -61.98
CA GLY A 868 70.17 -28.63 -61.40
C GLY A 868 71.18 -29.54 -62.12
N TYR A 869 72.04 -29.00 -63.00
CA TYR A 869 73.08 -29.74 -63.71
C TYR A 869 73.96 -30.58 -62.78
N GLU A 870 74.44 -30.05 -61.66
CA GLU A 870 75.27 -30.82 -60.70
C GLU A 870 74.51 -32.01 -60.09
N GLN A 871 73.21 -31.87 -59.81
CA GLN A 871 72.38 -32.96 -59.28
C GLN A 871 71.99 -33.97 -60.36
N ALA A 872 71.59 -33.47 -61.54
CA ALA A 872 71.29 -34.27 -62.71
C ALA A 872 72.54 -34.98 -63.21
N ARG A 873 73.75 -34.44 -63.03
CA ARG A 873 75.02 -35.11 -63.32
C ARG A 873 75.37 -36.14 -62.24
N GLY A 874 75.31 -35.78 -60.97
CA GLY A 874 75.61 -36.70 -59.86
C GLY A 874 74.70 -37.94 -59.82
N LEU A 875 73.39 -37.77 -60.04
CA LEU A 875 72.42 -38.88 -60.19
C LEU A 875 72.83 -39.88 -61.28
N LEU A 876 73.38 -39.35 -62.35
CA LEU A 876 73.38 -39.94 -63.68
C LEU A 876 74.79 -40.54 -63.89
N GLU A 877 75.81 -39.97 -63.23
CA GLU A 877 77.08 -40.60 -62.83
C GLU A 877 76.84 -41.80 -61.88
N ASP A 878 76.01 -41.66 -60.82
CA ASP A 878 75.61 -42.77 -59.94
C ASP A 878 74.92 -43.92 -60.72
N LEU A 879 74.13 -43.58 -61.74
CA LEU A 879 73.47 -44.55 -62.63
C LEU A 879 74.42 -45.22 -63.64
N SER A 880 75.53 -44.56 -64.01
CA SER A 880 76.54 -45.09 -64.95
C SER A 880 77.59 -46.00 -64.28
N CYS A 881 77.84 -45.83 -62.97
CA CYS A 881 78.86 -46.56 -62.21
C CYS A 881 78.42 -47.96 -61.70
N VAL A 882 77.49 -48.62 -62.38
CA VAL A 882 77.06 -49.98 -62.02
C VAL A 882 78.18 -50.99 -62.35
N ARG A 883 78.86 -51.48 -61.31
CA ARG A 883 79.73 -52.67 -61.36
C ARG A 883 78.89 -53.86 -61.88
N THR A 884 79.38 -54.53 -62.93
CA THR A 884 78.86 -55.83 -63.41
C THR A 884 78.75 -56.86 -62.30
#